data_AF-A0AAV2LP64-F1
#
_entry.id   AF-A0AAV2LP64-F1
#
_cell.length_a   1.000
_cell.length_b   1.000
_cell.length_c   1.000
_cell.angle_alpha   90.00
_cell.angle_beta   90.00
_cell.angle_gamma   90.00
#
_symmetry.space_group_name_H-M   'P 1'
#
loop_
_entity.id
_entity.type
_entity.pdbx_description
1 polymer ?
#
loop_
_entity_poly.entity_id
_entity_poly.type
_entity_poly.pdbx_seq_one_letter_code
_entity_poly.pdbx_strand_id
1 'polypeptide(L)'
;MGETEDDNGAKLFENFVLASTCKGALQAFNVMCQKLDLDPSDNSTFYADLKARVTYWKAKALWAKLDKRMSHKEYKNGQAAEGTRCLIIGGGPCGLRAAIELALMGAKVVVIEKRDSFSRHNVLHLWPFTIHDLRGLGAKKFYGKFCAGAIDHISIQQLQLILLKVALLVAVEFHINTEFVQLLEPPQDQEKQEVGWRAAVRPADHPVADFDFDVIVGADGRRNTLDGFKRKEFRGKLAIAITANFINRNTTAEAKVEEISGVAFIFNQKFFTDLKEEMGIDLENIVYYKDNTHYFVMTAKKQSLLDKGVIMHDYVDTQMLLSSENINQEALLCYAREAADFGTNYQLPTLDFALNHCGQPDVAMFDFTSMYASENAALVRDRGGHQLLAALVGDSLLEPFWPMGTGCARGFLAAFDLAWMVKSWAEGRPVLEVLAERESVYRLLHQTTPANIAKNFDQYTIDPGTRYPNINESAVRPHQVKQFYINGEIKSCSLERAATIRRPVNLRRRESEIRPARLLTWCQKQTEGYSGVDITDLSSSWLSGTALCALIHRFKPQLIDLDSLKEEDQAEKLQLAFDISEREFGIRPFTTGTELCSDQELDKTQMAAYLSKFYELFRGTPLPSSGPEGVDENSEDPSKGIRRNNKVLNLALTRKRVPKEEKKTDSADNIYKRRRKFGYLEEATNLSSNRSAVPDDSGPKENKVRSMASQLLAKFENKPNSTIRRQLLPNYIDMREILQVRLRPTPIPTPRPVIESAITSPLAFLRPVDRSRPLQPVSEQLFCVVKLRHVDHHTHAQTVPPPPPDSPPPPASLTAAQLMSRVLRRLREVDQHVSEIKAHTQQTREFHTKSIKEKAVHLTGMFSSETPAAQKGGVRRTIPQSADRCRACERRVYLVERVSAEGLFFHRECFRCSSCHSTLRLGAYAFDPEQGQLYCQLHFDQRSNGTHLRRTFSHRSNGTGSGLVEKSVLQEQTRTPMVAQSSSSVCHFLEDSVPDED
;
A
#
# COMPACT_ATOMS: atom_id res chain seq x y z
N MET A 1 -52.68 -6.33 -21.27
CA MET A 1 -52.11 -5.50 -20.19
C MET A 1 -51.06 -6.32 -19.47
N GLY A 2 -49.80 -6.26 -19.90
CA GLY A 2 -48.72 -7.11 -19.33
C GLY A 2 -47.30 -6.66 -19.66
N GLU A 3 -47.11 -5.53 -20.33
CA GLU A 3 -45.78 -5.03 -20.73
C GLU A 3 -45.27 -3.89 -19.82
N THR A 4 -46.07 -3.43 -18.85
CA THR A 4 -45.78 -2.24 -18.03
C THR A 4 -45.09 -2.53 -16.70
N GLU A 5 -45.17 -3.76 -16.17
CA GLU A 5 -44.56 -4.11 -14.86
C GLU A 5 -43.10 -4.60 -15.03
N ASP A 6 -42.83 -5.44 -16.04
CA ASP A 6 -41.51 -6.00 -16.33
C ASP A 6 -40.47 -4.89 -16.71
N ASP A 7 -40.94 -3.79 -17.31
CA ASP A 7 -40.10 -2.62 -17.66
C ASP A 7 -39.72 -1.77 -16.44
N ASN A 8 -40.54 -1.75 -15.39
CA ASN A 8 -40.28 -0.93 -14.19
C ASN A 8 -39.08 -1.48 -13.39
N GLY A 9 -39.04 -2.80 -13.17
CA GLY A 9 -37.90 -3.47 -12.53
C GLY A 9 -36.61 -3.35 -13.33
N ALA A 10 -36.71 -3.45 -14.67
CA ALA A 10 -35.58 -3.23 -15.57
C ALA A 10 -35.01 -1.80 -15.44
N LYS A 11 -35.88 -0.78 -15.49
CA LYS A 11 -35.50 0.64 -15.40
C LYS A 11 -34.86 1.01 -14.06
N LEU A 12 -35.38 0.49 -12.94
CA LEU A 12 -34.79 0.67 -11.61
C LEU A 12 -33.37 0.09 -11.55
N PHE A 13 -33.18 -1.13 -12.05
CA PHE A 13 -31.87 -1.76 -12.13
C PHE A 13 -30.90 -1.02 -13.07
N GLU A 14 -31.37 -0.49 -14.21
CA GLU A 14 -30.54 0.33 -15.10
C GLU A 14 -30.08 1.62 -14.42
N ASN A 15 -30.96 2.33 -13.69
CA ASN A 15 -30.59 3.52 -12.92
C ASN A 15 -29.50 3.22 -11.89
N PHE A 16 -29.61 2.11 -11.16
CA PHE A 16 -28.58 1.64 -10.23
C PHE A 16 -27.25 1.31 -10.93
N VAL A 17 -27.30 0.61 -12.07
CA VAL A 17 -26.10 0.30 -12.88
C VAL A 17 -25.44 1.57 -13.41
N LEU A 18 -26.21 2.59 -13.81
CA LEU A 18 -25.72 3.85 -14.36
C LEU A 18 -25.22 4.85 -13.30
N ALA A 19 -25.58 4.69 -12.02
CA ALA A 19 -25.20 5.61 -10.95
C ALA A 19 -23.67 5.83 -10.86
N SER A 20 -23.23 7.08 -10.94
CA SER A 20 -21.81 7.47 -11.03
C SER A 20 -21.17 7.90 -9.71
N THR A 21 -21.93 7.93 -8.61
CA THR A 21 -21.47 8.37 -7.28
C THR A 21 -21.88 7.37 -6.20
N CYS A 22 -21.17 7.37 -5.06
CA CYS A 22 -21.49 6.48 -3.93
C CYS A 22 -22.92 6.69 -3.42
N LYS A 23 -23.28 7.95 -3.09
CA LYS A 23 -24.65 8.31 -2.67
C LYS A 23 -25.69 7.97 -3.73
N GLY A 24 -25.42 8.25 -5.01
CA GLY A 24 -26.34 7.93 -6.10
C GLY A 24 -26.58 6.43 -6.27
N ALA A 25 -25.55 5.59 -6.08
CA ALA A 25 -25.68 4.15 -6.12
C ALA A 25 -26.51 3.62 -4.94
N LEU A 26 -26.26 4.13 -3.72
CA LEU A 26 -27.04 3.78 -2.52
C LEU A 26 -28.50 4.22 -2.65
N GLN A 27 -28.76 5.45 -3.12
CA GLN A 27 -30.12 5.96 -3.36
C GLN A 27 -30.87 5.14 -4.42
N ALA A 28 -30.23 4.85 -5.56
CA ALA A 28 -30.85 4.04 -6.61
C ALA A 28 -31.12 2.61 -6.15
N PHE A 29 -30.24 2.03 -5.35
CA PHE A 29 -30.44 0.71 -4.73
C PHE A 29 -31.61 0.73 -3.74
N ASN A 30 -31.66 1.67 -2.80
CA ASN A 30 -32.74 1.78 -1.82
C ASN A 30 -34.11 1.98 -2.49
N VAL A 31 -34.18 2.83 -3.54
CA VAL A 31 -35.41 3.02 -4.33
C VAL A 31 -35.79 1.74 -5.08
N MET A 32 -34.82 0.98 -5.60
CA MET A 32 -35.07 -0.32 -6.24
C MET A 32 -35.63 -1.33 -5.22
N CYS A 33 -35.03 -1.47 -4.05
CA CYS A 33 -35.50 -2.37 -2.98
C CYS A 33 -36.92 -2.01 -2.51
N GLN A 34 -37.18 -0.74 -2.21
CA GLN A 34 -38.51 -0.25 -1.81
C GLN A 34 -39.59 -0.47 -2.88
N LYS A 35 -39.24 -0.42 -4.18
CA LYS A 35 -40.19 -0.63 -5.29
C LYS A 35 -40.38 -2.08 -5.70
N LEU A 36 -39.46 -2.96 -5.31
CA LEU A 36 -39.54 -4.41 -5.56
C LEU A 36 -40.00 -5.20 -4.32
N ASP A 37 -40.28 -4.52 -3.21
CA ASP A 37 -40.69 -5.10 -1.93
C ASP A 37 -39.63 -6.10 -1.41
N LEU A 38 -38.42 -5.58 -1.22
CA LEU A 38 -37.23 -6.30 -0.75
C LEU A 38 -36.59 -5.56 0.43
N ASP A 39 -36.27 -6.28 1.51
CA ASP A 39 -35.49 -5.74 2.63
C ASP A 39 -34.02 -6.20 2.55
N PRO A 40 -33.04 -5.29 2.35
CA PRO A 40 -31.61 -5.62 2.40
C PRO A 40 -31.12 -6.15 3.76
N SER A 41 -31.91 -6.02 4.81
CA SER A 41 -31.61 -6.54 6.15
C SER A 41 -31.57 -8.07 6.16
N ASP A 42 -32.49 -8.71 5.41
CA ASP A 42 -32.71 -10.16 5.31
C ASP A 42 -31.70 -10.84 4.36
N ASN A 43 -30.43 -10.86 4.79
CA ASN A 43 -29.30 -11.27 3.96
C ASN A 43 -29.38 -12.70 3.39
N SER A 44 -30.12 -13.61 4.02
CA SER A 44 -30.19 -15.02 3.63
C SER A 44 -31.02 -15.28 2.37
N THR A 45 -32.13 -14.53 2.15
CA THR A 45 -32.98 -14.69 0.96
C THR A 45 -32.84 -13.55 -0.04
N PHE A 46 -32.42 -12.35 0.39
CA PHE A 46 -32.40 -11.13 -0.42
C PHE A 46 -31.83 -11.30 -1.83
N TYR A 47 -30.69 -11.97 -2.02
CA TYR A 47 -30.11 -12.16 -3.36
C TYR A 47 -31.01 -13.04 -4.26
N ALA A 48 -31.61 -14.10 -3.70
CA ALA A 48 -32.50 -14.98 -4.43
C ALA A 48 -33.79 -14.25 -4.83
N ASP A 49 -34.37 -13.48 -3.91
CA ASP A 49 -35.58 -12.70 -4.13
C ASP A 49 -35.33 -11.55 -5.13
N LEU A 50 -34.23 -10.80 -4.98
CA LEU A 50 -33.81 -9.77 -5.94
C LEU A 50 -33.63 -10.34 -7.35
N LYS A 51 -32.98 -11.50 -7.48
CA LYS A 51 -32.80 -12.20 -8.75
C LYS A 51 -34.13 -12.68 -9.36
N ALA A 52 -35.09 -13.10 -8.53
CA ALA A 52 -36.42 -13.50 -8.96
C ALA A 52 -37.26 -12.31 -9.43
N ARG A 53 -37.17 -11.16 -8.73
CA ARG A 53 -37.86 -9.90 -9.10
C ARG A 53 -37.23 -9.20 -10.31
N VAL A 54 -35.90 -9.27 -10.49
CA VAL A 54 -35.17 -8.59 -11.58
C VAL A 54 -34.82 -9.57 -12.71
N THR A 55 -35.85 -9.89 -13.49
CA THR A 55 -35.83 -10.84 -14.63
C THR A 55 -35.16 -10.31 -15.90
N TYR A 56 -34.78 -9.03 -15.92
CA TYR A 56 -34.30 -8.31 -17.09
C TYR A 56 -33.09 -8.97 -17.78
N TRP A 57 -33.07 -9.04 -19.11
CA TRP A 57 -32.05 -9.80 -19.87
C TRP A 57 -30.61 -9.32 -19.60
N LYS A 58 -30.41 -8.01 -19.42
CA LYS A 58 -29.11 -7.43 -19.07
C LYS A 58 -28.65 -7.80 -17.64
N ALA A 59 -29.58 -8.11 -16.75
CA ALA A 59 -29.33 -8.51 -15.37
C ALA A 59 -29.06 -10.03 -15.27
N LYS A 60 -29.78 -10.86 -16.04
CA LYS A 60 -29.54 -12.32 -16.15
C LYS A 60 -28.08 -12.70 -16.42
N ALA A 61 -27.37 -11.93 -17.25
CA ALA A 61 -25.94 -12.14 -17.52
C ALA A 61 -25.00 -11.81 -16.34
N LEU A 62 -25.45 -10.97 -15.39
CA LEU A 62 -24.77 -10.72 -14.12
C LEU A 62 -25.12 -11.80 -13.08
N TRP A 63 -26.39 -12.21 -13.00
CA TRP A 63 -26.81 -13.29 -12.11
C TRP A 63 -26.04 -14.58 -12.40
N ALA A 64 -25.98 -15.01 -13.66
CA ALA A 64 -25.22 -16.21 -14.06
C ALA A 64 -23.72 -16.16 -13.69
N LYS A 65 -23.14 -14.95 -13.52
CA LYS A 65 -21.76 -14.74 -13.10
C LYS A 65 -21.58 -14.89 -11.59
N LEU A 66 -22.47 -14.28 -10.81
CA LEU A 66 -22.47 -14.39 -9.35
C LEU A 66 -22.87 -15.82 -8.90
N ASP A 67 -23.88 -16.41 -9.54
CA ASP A 67 -24.27 -17.81 -9.37
C ASP A 67 -23.09 -18.77 -9.60
N LYS A 68 -22.33 -18.59 -10.70
CA LYS A 68 -21.13 -19.39 -10.98
C LYS A 68 -20.08 -19.26 -9.87
N ARG A 69 -19.95 -18.07 -9.25
CA ARG A 69 -19.01 -17.84 -8.13
C ARG A 69 -19.47 -18.58 -6.87
N MET A 70 -20.76 -18.51 -6.52
CA MET A 70 -21.33 -19.19 -5.34
C MET A 70 -21.38 -20.71 -5.48
N SER A 71 -21.49 -21.25 -6.70
CA SER A 71 -21.48 -22.69 -6.94
C SER A 71 -20.10 -23.34 -6.82
N HIS A 72 -19.04 -22.56 -6.53
CA HIS A 72 -17.74 -23.11 -6.17
C HIS A 72 -17.83 -23.85 -4.82
N LYS A 73 -17.19 -25.03 -4.72
CA LYS A 73 -17.29 -25.97 -3.58
C LYS A 73 -17.01 -25.31 -2.22
N GLU A 74 -16.18 -24.27 -2.17
CA GLU A 74 -15.70 -23.63 -0.96
C GLU A 74 -16.79 -22.81 -0.26
N TYR A 75 -17.77 -22.28 -1.00
CA TYR A 75 -18.86 -21.44 -0.48
C TYR A 75 -20.06 -22.26 -0.03
N LYS A 76 -20.11 -23.57 -0.33
CA LYS A 76 -21.24 -24.48 -0.03
C LYS A 76 -22.60 -23.88 -0.43
N ASN A 77 -22.70 -23.28 -1.63
CA ASN A 77 -23.89 -22.56 -2.11
C ASN A 77 -24.39 -21.44 -1.17
N GLY A 78 -23.48 -20.75 -0.46
CA GLY A 78 -23.84 -19.69 0.50
C GLY A 78 -24.08 -20.18 1.92
N GLN A 79 -23.66 -21.41 2.27
CA GLN A 79 -23.80 -21.99 3.62
C GLN A 79 -22.45 -22.22 4.33
N ALA A 80 -21.34 -21.70 3.79
CA ALA A 80 -20.00 -21.93 4.35
C ALA A 80 -19.70 -21.09 5.62
N ALA A 81 -20.37 -19.94 5.78
CA ALA A 81 -20.25 -19.03 6.91
C ALA A 81 -21.63 -18.54 7.40
N GLU A 82 -22.67 -19.34 7.19
CA GLU A 82 -24.03 -19.07 7.68
C GLU A 82 -24.02 -18.85 9.21
N GLY A 83 -24.76 -17.85 9.69
CA GLY A 83 -24.75 -17.42 11.08
C GLY A 83 -23.55 -16.59 11.53
N THR A 84 -22.47 -16.49 10.74
CA THR A 84 -21.31 -15.64 11.09
C THR A 84 -21.60 -14.17 10.82
N ARG A 85 -21.36 -13.29 11.80
CA ARG A 85 -21.56 -11.83 11.67
C ARG A 85 -20.23 -11.10 11.56
N CYS A 86 -20.08 -10.29 10.51
CA CYS A 86 -18.83 -9.64 10.12
C CYS A 86 -18.98 -8.11 10.07
N LEU A 87 -18.11 -7.39 10.79
CA LEU A 87 -17.93 -5.94 10.63
C LEU A 87 -16.64 -5.63 9.86
N ILE A 88 -16.74 -4.84 8.80
CA ILE A 88 -15.59 -4.39 7.99
C ILE A 88 -15.43 -2.88 8.12
N ILE A 89 -14.25 -2.45 8.57
CA ILE A 89 -13.89 -1.04 8.69
C ILE A 89 -13.22 -0.59 7.38
N GLY A 90 -13.89 0.27 6.62
CA GLY A 90 -13.37 0.89 5.40
C GLY A 90 -13.99 0.34 4.10
N GLY A 91 -14.67 1.22 3.36
CA GLY A 91 -15.27 0.96 2.05
C GLY A 91 -14.28 1.06 0.89
N GLY A 92 -12.99 0.81 1.14
CA GLY A 92 -11.95 0.77 0.11
C GLY A 92 -12.09 -0.45 -0.82
N PRO A 93 -11.35 -0.51 -1.95
CA PRO A 93 -11.42 -1.65 -2.87
C PRO A 93 -11.20 -3.01 -2.19
N CYS A 94 -10.24 -3.09 -1.26
CA CYS A 94 -9.93 -4.35 -0.58
C CYS A 94 -10.99 -4.73 0.47
N GLY A 95 -11.56 -3.74 1.18
CA GLY A 95 -12.65 -3.95 2.15
C GLY A 95 -13.94 -4.40 1.46
N LEU A 96 -14.36 -3.70 0.40
CA LEU A 96 -15.50 -4.13 -0.43
C LEU A 96 -15.26 -5.49 -1.09
N ARG A 97 -14.02 -5.78 -1.55
CA ARG A 97 -13.69 -7.08 -2.14
C ARG A 97 -13.79 -8.21 -1.13
N ALA A 98 -13.35 -7.99 0.12
CA ALA A 98 -13.54 -8.92 1.23
C ALA A 98 -15.03 -9.09 1.57
N ALA A 99 -15.78 -7.99 1.65
CA ALA A 99 -17.22 -8.00 1.94
C ALA A 99 -18.00 -8.93 1.00
N ILE A 100 -17.70 -8.84 -0.31
CA ILE A 100 -18.30 -9.69 -1.34
C ILE A 100 -18.00 -11.18 -1.08
N GLU A 101 -16.76 -11.57 -0.78
CA GLU A 101 -16.47 -13.00 -0.53
C GLU A 101 -17.16 -13.52 0.75
N LEU A 102 -17.20 -12.71 1.82
CA LEU A 102 -17.86 -13.10 3.08
C LEU A 102 -19.38 -13.25 2.89
N ALA A 103 -20.02 -12.33 2.17
CA ALA A 103 -21.45 -12.40 1.87
C ALA A 103 -21.79 -13.59 0.94
N LEU A 104 -20.97 -13.86 -0.09
CA LEU A 104 -21.13 -15.03 -0.97
C LEU A 104 -20.97 -16.38 -0.23
N MET A 105 -20.39 -16.39 0.97
CA MET A 105 -20.31 -17.58 1.85
C MET A 105 -21.49 -17.71 2.82
N GLY A 106 -22.40 -16.74 2.89
CA GLY A 106 -23.57 -16.74 3.78
C GLY A 106 -23.45 -15.90 5.06
N ALA A 107 -22.34 -15.18 5.26
CA ALA A 107 -22.17 -14.33 6.44
C ALA A 107 -23.05 -13.07 6.36
N LYS A 108 -23.53 -12.56 7.50
CA LYS A 108 -24.08 -11.19 7.58
C LYS A 108 -22.91 -10.22 7.60
N VAL A 109 -22.81 -9.35 6.60
CA VAL A 109 -21.67 -8.43 6.45
C VAL A 109 -22.14 -6.99 6.52
N VAL A 110 -21.58 -6.25 7.47
CA VAL A 110 -21.76 -4.81 7.63
C VAL A 110 -20.43 -4.11 7.33
N VAL A 111 -20.44 -3.10 6.47
CA VAL A 111 -19.29 -2.27 6.12
C VAL A 111 -19.55 -0.85 6.59
N ILE A 112 -18.62 -0.30 7.36
CA ILE A 112 -18.63 1.11 7.77
C ILE A 112 -17.54 1.89 7.03
N GLU A 113 -17.93 2.97 6.37
CA GLU A 113 -17.05 3.92 5.70
C GLU A 113 -17.27 5.31 6.30
N LYS A 114 -16.19 5.96 6.72
CA LYS A 114 -16.26 7.27 7.37
C LYS A 114 -16.48 8.43 6.41
N ARG A 115 -16.22 8.22 5.12
CA ARG A 115 -16.49 9.19 4.05
C ARG A 115 -17.92 9.05 3.54
N ASP A 116 -18.42 10.11 2.92
CA ASP A 116 -19.72 10.13 2.23
C ASP A 116 -19.62 9.83 0.73
N SER A 117 -18.39 9.74 0.21
CA SER A 117 -18.10 9.80 -1.22
C SER A 117 -16.78 9.10 -1.57
N PHE A 118 -16.74 8.52 -2.78
CA PHE A 118 -15.53 8.03 -3.40
C PHE A 118 -14.94 9.15 -4.27
N SER A 119 -13.75 9.64 -3.91
CA SER A 119 -13.21 10.90 -4.43
C SER A 119 -11.73 10.86 -4.84
N ARG A 120 -11.17 9.65 -4.99
CA ARG A 120 -9.78 9.43 -5.41
C ARG A 120 -9.72 9.08 -6.90
N HIS A 121 -9.18 9.98 -7.71
CA HIS A 121 -9.03 9.78 -9.16
C HIS A 121 -7.79 8.94 -9.52
N ASN A 122 -6.78 8.89 -8.64
CA ASN A 122 -5.53 8.14 -8.88
C ASN A 122 -5.78 6.72 -9.42
N VAL A 123 -4.95 6.31 -10.37
CA VAL A 123 -5.14 5.07 -11.14
C VAL A 123 -4.31 3.92 -10.58
N LEU A 124 -4.96 2.77 -10.40
CA LEU A 124 -4.38 1.51 -9.96
C LEU A 124 -4.10 0.62 -11.16
N HIS A 125 -2.87 0.09 -11.25
CA HIS A 125 -2.59 -1.03 -12.14
C HIS A 125 -3.23 -2.34 -11.61
N LEU A 126 -3.70 -3.17 -12.54
CA LEU A 126 -4.40 -4.42 -12.30
C LEU A 126 -3.60 -5.58 -12.90
N TRP A 127 -3.25 -6.55 -12.06
CA TRP A 127 -2.64 -7.80 -12.55
C TRP A 127 -3.68 -8.63 -13.32
N PRO A 128 -3.26 -9.51 -14.26
CA PRO A 128 -4.18 -10.30 -15.09
C PRO A 128 -5.26 -11.06 -14.30
N PHE A 129 -4.93 -11.63 -13.13
CA PHE A 129 -5.92 -12.32 -12.30
C PHE A 129 -6.96 -11.37 -11.70
N THR A 130 -6.61 -10.13 -11.36
CA THR A 130 -7.57 -9.13 -10.83
C THR A 130 -8.53 -8.66 -11.92
N ILE A 131 -8.04 -8.51 -13.16
CA ILE A 131 -8.89 -8.24 -14.33
C ILE A 131 -9.85 -9.41 -14.56
N HIS A 132 -9.36 -10.65 -14.43
CA HIS A 132 -10.18 -11.85 -14.56
C HIS A 132 -11.27 -11.93 -13.47
N ASP A 133 -10.89 -11.75 -12.21
CA ASP A 133 -11.79 -11.76 -11.05
C ASP A 133 -12.88 -10.68 -11.16
N LEU A 134 -12.52 -9.44 -11.51
CA LEU A 134 -13.47 -8.35 -11.71
C LEU A 134 -14.39 -8.60 -12.94
N ARG A 135 -13.88 -9.18 -14.03
CA ARG A 135 -14.73 -9.67 -15.14
C ARG A 135 -15.65 -10.82 -14.69
N GLY A 136 -15.20 -11.63 -13.73
CA GLY A 136 -15.98 -12.65 -13.03
C GLY A 136 -17.16 -12.02 -12.28
N LEU A 137 -16.93 -10.98 -11.49
CA LEU A 137 -17.96 -10.20 -10.77
C LEU A 137 -18.81 -9.27 -11.67
N GLY A 138 -18.60 -9.30 -12.99
CA GLY A 138 -19.39 -8.51 -13.93
C GLY A 138 -18.97 -7.04 -14.06
N ALA A 139 -17.75 -6.65 -13.70
CA ALA A 139 -17.26 -5.26 -13.76
C ALA A 139 -17.57 -4.51 -15.08
N LYS A 140 -17.46 -5.19 -16.24
CA LYS A 140 -17.79 -4.62 -17.56
C LYS A 140 -19.27 -4.21 -17.70
N LYS A 141 -20.17 -4.73 -16.85
CA LYS A 141 -21.58 -4.34 -16.81
C LYS A 141 -21.80 -2.99 -16.12
N PHE A 142 -21.03 -2.72 -15.06
CA PHE A 142 -21.08 -1.48 -14.28
C PHE A 142 -20.18 -0.37 -14.86
N TYR A 143 -19.11 -0.75 -15.55
CA TYR A 143 -18.18 0.17 -16.22
C TYR A 143 -17.81 -0.38 -17.60
N GLY A 144 -18.47 0.11 -18.65
CA GLY A 144 -18.31 -0.43 -20.02
C GLY A 144 -16.89 -0.33 -20.59
N LYS A 145 -16.10 0.65 -20.12
CA LYS A 145 -14.68 0.84 -20.48
C LYS A 145 -13.73 -0.16 -19.78
N PHE A 146 -14.20 -0.94 -18.81
CA PHE A 146 -13.36 -1.78 -17.95
C PHE A 146 -12.43 -2.72 -18.73
N CYS A 147 -11.13 -2.45 -18.66
CA CYS A 147 -10.06 -3.18 -19.36
C CYS A 147 -10.43 -3.49 -20.82
N ALA A 148 -10.87 -2.46 -21.55
CA ALA A 148 -11.11 -2.54 -23.00
C ALA A 148 -9.78 -2.51 -23.77
N GLY A 149 -9.64 -3.37 -24.79
CA GLY A 149 -8.38 -3.51 -25.52
C GLY A 149 -7.23 -3.97 -24.61
N ALA A 150 -6.16 -3.17 -24.56
CA ALA A 150 -4.95 -3.44 -23.80
C ALA A 150 -4.88 -2.71 -22.43
N ILE A 151 -5.96 -2.04 -22.00
CA ILE A 151 -6.01 -1.31 -20.72
C ILE A 151 -5.92 -2.31 -19.55
N ASP A 152 -4.91 -2.12 -18.69
CA ASP A 152 -4.62 -2.96 -17.51
C ASP A 152 -4.67 -2.19 -16.19
N HIS A 153 -5.48 -1.12 -16.14
CA HIS A 153 -5.60 -0.22 -14.99
C HIS A 153 -7.02 0.34 -14.80
N ILE A 154 -7.28 0.96 -13.64
CA ILE A 154 -8.56 1.59 -13.27
C ILE A 154 -8.38 2.66 -12.19
N SER A 155 -9.11 3.77 -12.24
CA SER A 155 -9.18 4.75 -11.15
C SER A 155 -9.79 4.18 -9.86
N ILE A 156 -9.26 4.57 -8.69
CA ILE A 156 -9.71 4.05 -7.38
C ILE A 156 -11.22 4.23 -7.18
N GLN A 157 -11.75 5.42 -7.50
CA GLN A 157 -13.19 5.72 -7.43
C GLN A 157 -14.03 4.72 -8.23
N GLN A 158 -13.66 4.43 -9.48
CA GLN A 158 -14.43 3.52 -10.34
C GLN A 158 -14.38 2.08 -9.83
N LEU A 159 -13.24 1.63 -9.32
CA LEU A 159 -13.13 0.32 -8.68
C LEU A 159 -14.01 0.23 -7.41
N GLN A 160 -14.04 1.28 -6.58
CA GLN A 160 -14.94 1.35 -5.42
C GLN A 160 -16.42 1.31 -5.85
N LEU A 161 -16.83 2.02 -6.92
CA LEU A 161 -18.21 1.99 -7.42
C LEU A 161 -18.62 0.62 -7.96
N ILE A 162 -17.75 -0.07 -8.71
CA ILE A 162 -18.01 -1.42 -9.22
C ILE A 162 -18.22 -2.38 -8.05
N LEU A 163 -17.32 -2.37 -7.07
CA LEU A 163 -17.37 -3.28 -5.94
C LEU A 163 -18.53 -2.96 -4.98
N LEU A 164 -18.84 -1.67 -4.75
CA LEU A 164 -20.03 -1.26 -3.98
C LEU A 164 -21.31 -1.81 -4.61
N LYS A 165 -21.46 -1.68 -5.94
CA LYS A 165 -22.64 -2.20 -6.64
C LYS A 165 -22.74 -3.72 -6.50
N VAL A 166 -21.64 -4.47 -6.63
CA VAL A 166 -21.65 -5.92 -6.41
C VAL A 166 -21.98 -6.27 -4.96
N ALA A 167 -21.40 -5.56 -3.99
CA ALA A 167 -21.61 -5.77 -2.55
C ALA A 167 -23.09 -5.58 -2.17
N LEU A 168 -23.73 -4.49 -2.59
CA LEU A 168 -25.15 -4.23 -2.35
C LEU A 168 -26.04 -5.32 -2.95
N LEU A 169 -25.74 -5.79 -4.15
CA LEU A 169 -26.51 -6.87 -4.79
C LEU A 169 -26.42 -8.21 -4.03
N VAL A 170 -25.36 -8.46 -3.27
CA VAL A 170 -25.19 -9.67 -2.44
C VAL A 170 -25.47 -9.41 -0.95
N ALA A 171 -26.35 -8.44 -0.65
CA ALA A 171 -26.81 -8.11 0.71
C ALA A 171 -25.71 -7.67 1.70
N VAL A 172 -24.62 -7.06 1.22
CA VAL A 172 -23.69 -6.33 2.09
C VAL A 172 -24.34 -5.02 2.52
N GLU A 173 -24.48 -4.84 3.83
CA GLU A 173 -24.99 -3.61 4.43
C GLU A 173 -23.87 -2.56 4.45
N PHE A 174 -24.09 -1.39 3.84
CA PHE A 174 -23.03 -0.41 3.62
C PHE A 174 -23.41 0.98 4.17
N HIS A 175 -22.71 1.40 5.23
CA HIS A 175 -22.96 2.65 5.94
C HIS A 175 -21.86 3.66 5.67
N ILE A 176 -22.25 4.83 5.16
CA ILE A 176 -21.36 6.00 4.98
C ILE A 176 -21.40 6.92 6.19
N ASN A 177 -20.47 7.88 6.28
CA ASN A 177 -20.35 8.82 7.41
C ASN A 177 -20.21 8.17 8.80
N THR A 178 -19.80 6.90 8.84
CA THR A 178 -19.69 6.12 10.07
C THR A 178 -18.21 5.81 10.34
N GLU A 179 -17.61 6.51 11.31
CA GLU A 179 -16.22 6.29 11.71
C GLU A 179 -16.15 5.28 12.87
N PHE A 180 -15.32 4.24 12.72
CA PHE A 180 -14.96 3.35 13.82
C PHE A 180 -14.11 4.11 14.85
N VAL A 181 -14.50 4.05 16.12
CA VAL A 181 -13.76 4.68 17.24
C VAL A 181 -12.96 3.63 18.02
N GLN A 182 -13.64 2.60 18.54
CA GLN A 182 -13.01 1.54 19.32
C GLN A 182 -13.87 0.27 19.38
N LEU A 183 -13.26 -0.84 19.76
CA LEU A 183 -13.95 -2.11 20.03
C LEU A 183 -14.53 -2.11 21.45
N LEU A 184 -15.78 -2.54 21.60
CA LEU A 184 -16.46 -2.70 22.89
C LEU A 184 -16.48 -4.18 23.30
N GLU A 185 -15.99 -4.47 24.51
CA GLU A 185 -16.03 -5.82 25.07
C GLU A 185 -17.48 -6.21 25.47
N PRO A 186 -17.85 -7.50 25.36
CA PRO A 186 -19.06 -8.05 25.98
C PRO A 186 -19.15 -7.69 27.46
N PRO A 187 -20.31 -7.20 27.97
CA PRO A 187 -20.49 -6.89 29.38
C PRO A 187 -20.42 -8.16 30.24
N GLN A 188 -19.98 -8.05 31.49
CA GLN A 188 -19.79 -9.21 32.39
C GLN A 188 -21.12 -9.71 33.00
N ASP A 189 -22.07 -8.81 33.27
CA ASP A 189 -23.35 -9.12 33.94
C ASP A 189 -24.46 -9.50 32.93
N GLN A 190 -24.37 -10.69 32.31
CA GLN A 190 -25.31 -11.16 31.27
C GLN A 190 -26.46 -12.03 31.83
N GLU A 191 -27.23 -11.54 32.81
CA GLU A 191 -28.40 -12.29 33.32
C GLU A 191 -29.62 -12.30 32.38
N LYS A 192 -29.65 -11.46 31.32
CA LYS A 192 -30.86 -11.26 30.48
C LYS A 192 -30.66 -11.18 28.97
N GLN A 193 -29.44 -11.01 28.47
CA GLN A 193 -29.12 -10.98 27.03
C GLN A 193 -27.65 -11.35 26.81
N GLU A 194 -27.40 -12.28 25.88
CA GLU A 194 -26.06 -12.61 25.40
C GLU A 194 -25.56 -11.52 24.44
N VAL A 195 -25.03 -10.43 24.98
CA VAL A 195 -24.49 -9.31 24.18
C VAL A 195 -23.06 -9.66 23.75
N GLY A 196 -22.86 -9.85 22.45
CA GLY A 196 -21.56 -10.11 21.84
C GLY A 196 -20.64 -8.88 21.74
N TRP A 197 -19.58 -9.00 20.94
CA TRP A 197 -18.65 -7.89 20.69
C TRP A 197 -19.30 -6.83 19.80
N ARG A 198 -19.12 -5.54 20.14
CA ARG A 198 -19.70 -4.40 19.40
C ARG A 198 -18.65 -3.35 19.06
N ALA A 199 -19.02 -2.38 18.22
CA ALA A 199 -18.15 -1.26 17.84
C ALA A 199 -18.71 0.07 18.35
N ALA A 200 -17.87 0.84 19.05
CA ALA A 200 -18.16 2.26 19.24
C ALA A 200 -17.91 2.98 17.91
N VAL A 201 -18.94 3.65 17.41
CA VAL A 201 -18.92 4.40 16.16
C VAL A 201 -19.18 5.89 16.39
N ARG A 202 -18.85 6.71 15.39
CA ARG A 202 -19.20 8.12 15.31
C ARG A 202 -19.99 8.37 14.01
N PRO A 203 -21.19 8.96 14.08
CA PRO A 203 -21.89 9.41 15.29
C PRO A 203 -22.39 8.22 16.14
N ALA A 204 -22.60 8.45 17.44
CA ALA A 204 -22.76 7.37 18.44
C ALA A 204 -24.19 6.79 18.52
N ASP A 205 -25.16 7.51 17.97
CA ASP A 205 -26.57 7.15 17.77
C ASP A 205 -26.82 6.37 16.47
N HIS A 206 -25.77 6.08 15.70
CA HIS A 206 -25.87 5.34 14.45
C HIS A 206 -26.25 3.86 14.71
N PRO A 207 -27.23 3.26 13.99
CA PRO A 207 -27.75 1.90 14.29
C PRO A 207 -26.70 0.78 14.38
N VAL A 208 -25.57 0.93 13.67
CA VAL A 208 -24.43 -0.02 13.74
C VAL A 208 -23.79 -0.10 15.13
N ALA A 209 -24.00 0.87 16.03
CA ALA A 209 -23.53 0.80 17.41
C ALA A 209 -24.10 -0.40 18.19
N ASP A 210 -25.30 -0.86 17.82
CA ASP A 210 -25.97 -2.01 18.43
C ASP A 210 -25.73 -3.33 17.68
N PHE A 211 -25.07 -3.30 16.52
CA PHE A 211 -24.70 -4.51 15.77
C PHE A 211 -23.55 -5.25 16.45
N ASP A 212 -23.81 -6.48 16.90
CA ASP A 212 -22.81 -7.38 17.45
C ASP A 212 -22.29 -8.39 16.41
N PHE A 213 -20.99 -8.70 16.51
CA PHE A 213 -20.25 -9.42 15.47
C PHE A 213 -19.16 -10.34 16.04
N ASP A 214 -18.89 -11.41 15.30
CA ASP A 214 -17.96 -12.48 15.67
C ASP A 214 -16.64 -12.35 14.87
N VAL A 215 -16.66 -11.55 13.80
CA VAL A 215 -15.50 -11.24 12.94
C VAL A 215 -15.39 -9.73 12.73
N ILE A 216 -14.17 -9.17 12.87
CA ILE A 216 -13.87 -7.77 12.54
C ILE A 216 -12.68 -7.64 11.59
N VAL A 217 -12.81 -6.80 10.56
CA VAL A 217 -11.81 -6.64 9.50
C VAL A 217 -11.35 -5.19 9.37
N GLY A 218 -10.06 -4.94 9.60
CA GLY A 218 -9.43 -3.65 9.37
C GLY A 218 -9.01 -3.49 7.91
N ALA A 219 -9.79 -2.72 7.13
CA ALA A 219 -9.53 -2.38 5.73
C ALA A 219 -9.49 -0.85 5.50
N ASP A 220 -9.25 -0.08 6.57
CA ASP A 220 -9.18 1.39 6.64
C ASP A 220 -7.87 1.99 6.05
N GLY A 221 -6.96 1.11 5.62
CA GLY A 221 -5.71 1.44 4.95
C GLY A 221 -4.59 1.85 5.90
N ARG A 222 -3.86 2.92 5.56
CA ARG A 222 -2.63 3.30 6.26
C ARG A 222 -2.79 3.57 7.77
N ARG A 223 -3.99 3.85 8.28
CA ARG A 223 -4.15 4.26 9.69
C ARG A 223 -4.37 3.12 10.69
N ASN A 224 -4.80 1.93 10.25
CA ASN A 224 -5.17 0.77 11.07
C ASN A 224 -5.75 1.11 12.45
N THR A 225 -7.06 1.34 12.51
CA THR A 225 -7.78 1.59 13.77
C THR A 225 -7.95 0.35 14.68
N LEU A 226 -7.47 -0.84 14.30
CA LEU A 226 -7.58 -2.05 15.14
C LEU A 226 -6.35 -2.26 16.03
N ASP A 227 -6.61 -2.33 17.34
CA ASP A 227 -5.62 -2.64 18.37
C ASP A 227 -5.13 -4.10 18.31
N GLY A 228 -3.85 -4.29 18.68
CA GLY A 228 -3.19 -5.59 18.77
C GLY A 228 -2.33 -5.94 17.54
N PHE A 229 -2.46 -5.21 16.45
CA PHE A 229 -1.63 -5.36 15.25
C PHE A 229 -0.41 -4.44 15.30
N LYS A 230 0.76 -5.02 15.60
CA LYS A 230 2.04 -4.31 15.55
C LYS A 230 2.44 -4.09 14.09
N ARG A 231 3.13 -2.98 13.81
CA ARG A 231 3.64 -2.66 12.47
C ARG A 231 5.16 -2.68 12.41
N LYS A 232 5.69 -3.29 11.35
CA LYS A 232 7.08 -3.25 10.93
C LYS A 232 7.26 -2.15 9.89
N GLU A 233 8.18 -1.25 10.14
CA GLU A 233 8.63 -0.24 9.18
C GLU A 233 9.79 -0.79 8.35
N PHE A 234 9.67 -0.68 7.02
CA PHE A 234 10.72 -0.94 6.06
C PHE A 234 11.16 0.40 5.47
N ARG A 235 12.20 0.98 6.08
CA ARG A 235 12.76 2.26 5.66
C ARG A 235 13.81 2.06 4.57
N GLY A 236 13.54 2.57 3.38
CA GLY A 236 14.44 2.60 2.23
C GLY A 236 15.30 3.86 2.19
N LYS A 237 15.80 4.18 1.00
CA LYS A 237 16.32 5.54 0.70
C LYS A 237 15.16 6.53 0.67
N LEU A 238 15.44 7.81 0.89
CA LEU A 238 14.47 8.89 0.72
C LEU A 238 13.85 8.82 -0.67
N ALA A 239 12.53 8.61 -0.73
CA ALA A 239 11.78 8.51 -1.97
C ALA A 239 10.52 9.38 -1.83
N ILE A 240 10.38 10.35 -2.72
CA ILE A 240 9.26 11.30 -2.73
C ILE A 240 8.46 11.04 -4.00
N ALA A 241 7.20 10.60 -3.83
CA ALA A 241 6.30 10.40 -4.95
C ALA A 241 5.41 11.62 -5.16
N ILE A 242 5.13 11.94 -6.42
CA ILE A 242 4.17 12.96 -6.83
C ILE A 242 3.15 12.27 -7.73
N THR A 243 1.86 12.45 -7.42
CA THR A 243 0.78 12.06 -8.34
C THR A 243 0.08 13.29 -8.87
N ALA A 244 -0.25 13.29 -10.16
CA ALA A 244 -0.99 14.36 -10.82
C ALA A 244 -2.09 13.78 -11.70
N ASN A 245 -3.28 14.39 -11.67
CA ASN A 245 -4.39 14.07 -12.56
C ASN A 245 -4.71 15.29 -13.44
N PHE A 246 -4.66 15.11 -14.77
CA PHE A 246 -5.12 16.11 -15.74
C PHE A 246 -6.44 15.68 -16.38
N ILE A 247 -7.23 16.65 -16.85
CA ILE A 247 -8.53 16.41 -17.50
C ILE A 247 -8.31 15.65 -18.81
N ASN A 248 -8.90 14.46 -18.94
CA ASN A 248 -8.96 13.73 -20.22
C ASN A 248 -10.27 14.07 -20.96
N ARG A 249 -10.15 14.83 -22.06
CA ARG A 249 -11.31 15.23 -22.88
C ARG A 249 -11.70 14.15 -23.90
N ASN A 250 -11.01 13.02 -23.93
CA ASN A 250 -11.23 11.87 -24.82
C ASN A 250 -11.16 12.25 -26.31
N THR A 251 -10.37 13.28 -26.67
CA THR A 251 -10.15 13.67 -28.08
C THR A 251 -9.31 12.65 -28.83
N THR A 252 -9.37 12.68 -30.16
CA THR A 252 -8.57 11.78 -31.02
C THR A 252 -7.06 12.05 -30.97
N ALA A 253 -6.64 13.23 -30.52
CA ALA A 253 -5.24 13.55 -30.24
C ALA A 253 -4.79 12.87 -28.93
N GLU A 254 -5.48 13.13 -27.83
CA GLU A 254 -5.24 12.48 -26.53
C GLU A 254 -5.28 10.96 -26.65
N ALA A 255 -6.21 10.40 -27.41
CA ALA A 255 -6.35 8.95 -27.61
C ALA A 255 -5.10 8.31 -28.25
N LYS A 256 -4.31 9.04 -29.05
CA LYS A 256 -3.12 8.52 -29.75
C LYS A 256 -1.85 8.49 -28.91
N VAL A 257 -1.75 9.30 -27.85
CA VAL A 257 -0.56 9.37 -26.99
C VAL A 257 -0.28 8.01 -26.33
N GLU A 258 0.95 7.51 -26.37
CA GLU A 258 1.27 6.21 -25.76
C GLU A 258 1.38 6.30 -24.23
N GLU A 259 0.98 5.24 -23.53
CA GLU A 259 1.11 5.13 -22.07
C GLU A 259 2.54 4.79 -21.64
N ILE A 260 2.99 5.32 -20.50
CA ILE A 260 4.32 5.06 -19.96
C ILE A 260 4.20 4.02 -18.85
N SER A 261 4.57 2.78 -19.14
CA SER A 261 4.55 1.68 -18.16
C SER A 261 5.60 1.86 -17.04
N GLY A 262 5.30 1.42 -15.82
CA GLY A 262 6.16 1.61 -14.64
C GLY A 262 7.56 0.97 -14.66
N VAL A 263 7.90 0.22 -15.70
CA VAL A 263 9.25 -0.33 -15.96
C VAL A 263 10.10 0.58 -16.86
N ALA A 264 9.59 1.72 -17.34
CA ALA A 264 10.26 2.59 -18.29
C ALA A 264 11.65 3.09 -17.82
N PHE A 265 11.83 3.34 -16.51
CA PHE A 265 13.12 3.77 -15.95
C PHE A 265 14.29 2.80 -16.21
N ILE A 266 14.00 1.50 -16.36
CA ILE A 266 15.03 0.48 -16.64
C ILE A 266 15.54 0.62 -18.08
N PHE A 267 14.65 0.97 -19.02
CA PHE A 267 14.91 0.91 -20.45
C PHE A 267 15.24 2.27 -21.07
N ASN A 268 14.81 3.38 -20.46
CA ASN A 268 14.90 4.71 -21.06
C ASN A 268 15.72 5.70 -20.22
N GLN A 269 16.94 5.31 -19.80
CA GLN A 269 17.83 6.18 -19.01
C GLN A 269 18.18 7.50 -19.72
N LYS A 270 18.20 7.50 -21.06
CA LYS A 270 18.42 8.72 -21.84
C LYS A 270 17.34 9.76 -21.57
N PHE A 271 16.06 9.38 -21.64
CA PHE A 271 14.93 10.27 -21.34
C PHE A 271 15.04 10.97 -19.98
N PHE A 272 15.49 10.28 -18.92
CA PHE A 272 15.68 10.90 -17.60
C PHE A 272 16.90 11.84 -17.54
N THR A 273 17.88 11.63 -18.41
CA THR A 273 19.03 12.51 -18.57
C THR A 273 18.60 13.77 -19.33
N ASP A 274 17.95 13.59 -20.48
CA ASP A 274 17.41 14.67 -21.32
C ASP A 274 16.41 15.54 -20.52
N LEU A 275 15.47 14.95 -19.76
CA LEU A 275 14.53 15.65 -18.86
C LEU A 275 15.24 16.51 -17.79
N LYS A 276 16.36 16.01 -17.27
CA LYS A 276 17.15 16.74 -16.27
C LYS A 276 17.93 17.89 -16.90
N GLU A 277 18.54 17.68 -18.06
CA GLU A 277 19.36 18.67 -18.74
C GLU A 277 18.51 19.79 -19.36
N GLU A 278 17.33 19.48 -19.91
CA GLU A 278 16.45 20.46 -20.55
C GLU A 278 15.51 21.17 -19.56
N MET A 279 14.88 20.43 -18.63
CA MET A 279 13.85 20.97 -17.74
C MET A 279 14.34 21.20 -16.29
N GLY A 280 15.54 20.73 -15.93
CA GLY A 280 16.02 20.75 -14.54
C GLY A 280 15.27 19.79 -13.61
N ILE A 281 14.60 18.77 -14.16
CA ILE A 281 13.74 17.82 -13.43
C ILE A 281 14.45 16.46 -13.32
N ASP A 282 14.87 16.07 -12.12
CA ASP A 282 15.53 14.79 -11.85
C ASP A 282 14.58 13.78 -11.18
N LEU A 283 14.13 12.78 -11.95
CA LEU A 283 13.23 11.70 -11.53
C LEU A 283 13.95 10.35 -11.52
N GLU A 284 13.53 9.46 -10.62
CA GLU A 284 13.92 8.05 -10.62
C GLU A 284 12.98 7.18 -11.47
N ASN A 285 11.70 7.58 -11.60
CA ASN A 285 10.70 6.90 -12.42
C ASN A 285 9.55 7.87 -12.76
N ILE A 286 8.86 7.60 -13.87
CA ILE A 286 7.59 8.24 -14.25
C ILE A 286 6.68 7.19 -14.91
N VAL A 287 5.40 7.24 -14.59
CA VAL A 287 4.35 6.36 -15.10
C VAL A 287 3.19 7.23 -15.56
N TYR A 288 2.61 6.90 -16.71
CA TYR A 288 1.45 7.59 -17.30
C TYR A 288 0.38 6.57 -17.66
N TYR A 289 -0.82 6.74 -17.12
CA TYR A 289 -2.02 5.97 -17.45
C TYR A 289 -3.12 6.91 -17.97
N LYS A 290 -3.85 6.45 -18.98
CA LYS A 290 -4.94 7.16 -19.63
C LYS A 290 -6.28 6.52 -19.24
N ASP A 291 -6.84 6.94 -18.11
CA ASP A 291 -8.17 6.52 -17.65
C ASP A 291 -9.15 7.71 -17.79
N ASN A 292 -10.03 7.95 -16.82
CA ASN A 292 -10.93 9.12 -16.82
C ASN A 292 -10.17 10.45 -16.63
N THR A 293 -8.92 10.37 -16.15
CA THR A 293 -7.92 11.43 -16.11
C THR A 293 -6.66 10.96 -16.85
N HIS A 294 -5.85 11.91 -17.31
CA HIS A 294 -4.45 11.62 -17.63
C HIS A 294 -3.71 11.59 -16.30
N TYR A 295 -3.47 10.38 -15.79
CA TYR A 295 -2.85 10.17 -14.48
C TYR A 295 -1.35 9.94 -14.63
N PHE A 296 -0.58 10.71 -13.87
CA PHE A 296 0.86 10.56 -13.75
C PHE A 296 1.22 10.21 -12.31
N VAL A 297 2.17 9.28 -12.15
CA VAL A 297 2.90 9.10 -10.89
C VAL A 297 4.39 9.07 -11.17
N MET A 298 5.13 9.90 -10.45
CA MET A 298 6.58 10.07 -10.61
C MET A 298 7.27 10.03 -9.25
N THR A 299 8.51 9.51 -9.21
CA THR A 299 9.34 9.52 -8.01
C THR A 299 10.48 10.51 -8.20
N ALA A 300 10.39 11.65 -7.55
CA ALA A 300 11.32 12.77 -7.69
C ALA A 300 12.44 12.73 -6.65
N LYS A 301 13.64 13.16 -7.03
CA LYS A 301 14.76 13.30 -6.09
C LYS A 301 14.62 14.59 -5.28
N LYS A 302 14.93 14.53 -3.98
CA LYS A 302 14.87 15.68 -3.05
C LYS A 302 15.52 16.95 -3.62
N GLN A 303 16.73 16.81 -4.17
CA GLN A 303 17.49 17.94 -4.70
C GLN A 303 16.75 18.66 -5.83
N SER A 304 16.16 17.90 -6.78
CA SER A 304 15.34 18.44 -7.88
C SER A 304 14.19 19.31 -7.36
N LEU A 305 13.54 18.89 -6.27
CA LEU A 305 12.42 19.60 -5.67
C LEU A 305 12.84 20.86 -4.91
N LEU A 306 14.03 20.87 -4.33
CA LEU A 306 14.64 22.08 -3.74
C LEU A 306 15.09 23.06 -4.84
N ASP A 307 15.79 22.57 -5.86
CA ASP A 307 16.32 23.37 -6.97
C ASP A 307 15.19 24.05 -7.78
N LYS A 308 14.05 23.37 -7.94
CA LYS A 308 12.83 23.90 -8.59
C LYS A 308 11.91 24.66 -7.62
N GLY A 309 12.30 24.86 -6.36
CA GLY A 309 11.54 25.62 -5.36
C GLY A 309 10.21 25.00 -4.92
N VAL A 310 9.99 23.71 -5.20
CA VAL A 310 8.80 22.94 -4.76
C VAL A 310 8.84 22.71 -3.25
N ILE A 311 10.03 22.41 -2.72
CA ILE A 311 10.30 22.32 -1.29
C ILE A 311 11.04 23.60 -0.90
N MET A 312 10.53 24.34 0.09
CA MET A 312 11.09 25.63 0.48
C MET A 312 12.33 25.50 1.38
N HIS A 313 12.30 24.55 2.33
CA HIS A 313 13.40 24.29 3.25
C HIS A 313 13.79 22.81 3.30
N ASP A 314 15.10 22.55 3.33
CA ASP A 314 15.65 21.21 3.55
C ASP A 314 15.52 20.84 5.04
N TYR A 315 14.49 20.08 5.36
CA TYR A 315 14.36 19.41 6.65
C TYR A 315 14.93 17.97 6.61
N VAL A 316 15.44 17.53 7.75
CA VAL A 316 15.94 16.17 7.98
C VAL A 316 14.80 15.17 8.20
N ASP A 317 13.74 15.60 8.88
CA ASP A 317 12.52 14.81 9.11
C ASP A 317 11.63 14.82 7.85
N THR A 318 11.19 13.65 7.38
CA THR A 318 10.39 13.55 6.15
C THR A 318 8.96 14.08 6.31
N GLN A 319 8.41 14.08 7.53
CA GLN A 319 7.09 14.65 7.83
C GLN A 319 7.13 16.18 7.78
N MET A 320 8.19 16.80 8.31
CA MET A 320 8.41 18.24 8.19
C MET A 320 8.75 18.64 6.75
N LEU A 321 9.61 17.86 6.08
CA LEU A 321 10.01 18.08 4.68
C LEU A 321 8.82 18.11 3.73
N LEU A 322 7.85 17.22 3.92
CA LEU A 322 6.64 17.08 3.11
C LEU A 322 5.39 17.67 3.80
N SER A 323 5.57 18.56 4.77
CA SER A 323 4.47 19.30 5.38
C SER A 323 3.88 20.31 4.39
N SER A 324 2.59 20.58 4.49
CA SER A 324 1.91 21.59 3.65
C SER A 324 2.49 23.00 3.83
N GLU A 325 3.11 23.28 4.97
CA GLU A 325 3.80 24.56 5.26
C GLU A 325 5.15 24.68 4.55
N ASN A 326 5.75 23.57 4.12
CA ASN A 326 7.06 23.54 3.45
C ASN A 326 6.98 23.31 1.93
N ILE A 327 5.78 23.03 1.40
CA ILE A 327 5.52 22.76 -0.02
C ILE A 327 4.98 24.03 -0.68
N ASN A 328 5.70 24.55 -1.68
CA ASN A 328 5.18 25.57 -2.57
C ASN A 328 4.25 24.91 -3.60
N GLN A 329 2.94 25.11 -3.42
CA GLN A 329 1.92 24.49 -4.26
C GLN A 329 1.97 24.94 -5.73
N GLU A 330 2.33 26.19 -6.01
CA GLU A 330 2.43 26.69 -7.40
C GLU A 330 3.63 26.05 -8.12
N ALA A 331 4.77 25.98 -7.44
CA ALA A 331 5.96 25.29 -7.96
C ALA A 331 5.69 23.79 -8.17
N LEU A 332 4.96 23.13 -7.25
CA LEU A 332 4.54 21.73 -7.40
C LEU A 332 3.69 21.51 -8.66
N LEU A 333 2.74 22.42 -8.93
CA LEU A 333 1.88 22.36 -10.12
C LEU A 333 2.69 22.54 -11.41
N CYS A 334 3.64 23.46 -11.45
CA CYS A 334 4.53 23.64 -12.60
C CYS A 334 5.44 22.41 -12.80
N TYR A 335 6.09 21.92 -11.74
CA TYR A 335 6.95 20.73 -11.77
C TYR A 335 6.21 19.50 -12.32
N ALA A 336 5.00 19.22 -11.82
CA ALA A 336 4.20 18.09 -12.26
C ALA A 336 3.71 18.24 -13.71
N ARG A 337 3.36 19.46 -14.13
CA ARG A 337 2.94 19.75 -15.52
C ARG A 337 4.10 19.57 -16.50
N GLU A 338 5.26 20.19 -16.23
CA GLU A 338 6.46 20.09 -17.07
C GLU A 338 6.92 18.64 -17.25
N ALA A 339 6.95 17.85 -16.16
CA ALA A 339 7.31 16.44 -16.21
C ALA A 339 6.31 15.59 -17.02
N ALA A 340 5.01 15.90 -16.97
CA ALA A 340 3.97 15.22 -17.73
C ALA A 340 4.01 15.57 -19.24
N ASP A 341 4.26 16.84 -19.56
CA ASP A 341 4.34 17.34 -20.93
C ASP A 341 5.54 16.75 -21.66
N PHE A 342 6.73 16.86 -21.05
CA PHE A 342 7.95 16.22 -21.53
C PHE A 342 7.79 14.69 -21.61
N GLY A 343 7.18 14.07 -20.58
CA GLY A 343 6.90 12.63 -20.54
C GLY A 343 6.08 12.12 -21.71
N THR A 344 5.16 12.93 -22.22
CA THR A 344 4.31 12.59 -23.38
C THR A 344 4.83 13.14 -24.70
N ASN A 345 6.07 13.63 -24.75
CA ASN A 345 6.69 14.28 -25.91
C ASN A 345 5.83 15.44 -26.46
N TYR A 346 5.18 16.22 -25.59
CA TYR A 346 4.31 17.34 -25.94
C TYR A 346 3.12 16.96 -26.84
N GLN A 347 2.66 15.70 -26.78
CA GLN A 347 1.55 15.20 -27.61
C GLN A 347 0.16 15.41 -26.98
N LEU A 348 0.09 15.69 -25.68
CA LEU A 348 -1.16 16.05 -25.01
C LEU A 348 -1.50 17.52 -25.31
N PRO A 349 -2.67 17.85 -25.90
CA PRO A 349 -2.95 19.21 -26.36
C PRO A 349 -3.01 20.28 -25.25
N THR A 350 -3.39 19.87 -24.05
CA THR A 350 -3.63 20.75 -22.89
C THR A 350 -3.44 19.95 -21.60
N LEU A 351 -2.70 20.48 -20.63
CA LEU A 351 -2.50 19.88 -19.31
C LEU A 351 -3.18 20.72 -18.21
N ASP A 352 -4.51 20.70 -18.26
CA ASP A 352 -5.37 21.27 -17.24
C ASP A 352 -5.56 20.26 -16.10
N PHE A 353 -5.30 20.66 -14.86
CA PHE A 353 -5.49 19.78 -13.71
C PHE A 353 -6.97 19.42 -13.52
N ALA A 354 -7.24 18.15 -13.24
CA ALA A 354 -8.52 17.75 -12.66
C ALA A 354 -8.65 18.35 -11.26
N LEU A 355 -9.88 18.48 -10.74
CA LEU A 355 -10.12 18.97 -9.39
C LEU A 355 -10.25 17.79 -8.41
N ASN A 356 -9.60 17.92 -7.26
CA ASN A 356 -9.71 16.99 -6.16
C ASN A 356 -10.99 17.26 -5.33
N HIS A 357 -11.21 16.45 -4.29
CA HIS A 357 -12.35 16.56 -3.37
C HIS A 357 -12.50 17.91 -2.64
N CYS A 358 -11.45 18.73 -2.57
CA CYS A 358 -11.46 20.06 -1.97
C CYS A 358 -11.64 21.18 -3.02
N GLY A 359 -11.89 20.84 -4.29
CA GLY A 359 -11.96 21.81 -5.39
C GLY A 359 -10.62 22.39 -5.82
N GLN A 360 -9.50 21.83 -5.34
CA GLN A 360 -8.15 22.26 -5.70
C GLN A 360 -7.59 21.38 -6.85
N PRO A 361 -6.58 21.87 -7.61
CA PRO A 361 -5.86 21.05 -8.57
C PRO A 361 -5.36 19.73 -7.97
N ASP A 362 -5.64 18.61 -8.65
CA ASP A 362 -5.39 17.25 -8.18
C ASP A 362 -3.92 16.83 -8.41
N VAL A 363 -3.03 17.47 -7.63
CA VAL A 363 -1.63 17.09 -7.44
C VAL A 363 -1.37 16.84 -5.95
N ALA A 364 -0.58 15.81 -5.62
CA ALA A 364 -0.23 15.48 -4.24
C ALA A 364 1.16 14.85 -4.13
N MET A 365 1.84 15.12 -3.02
CA MET A 365 3.14 14.54 -2.66
C MET A 365 2.99 13.47 -1.57
N PHE A 366 3.80 12.41 -1.63
CA PHE A 366 3.76 11.29 -0.70
C PHE A 366 5.15 10.81 -0.31
N ASP A 367 5.31 10.44 0.96
CA ASP A 367 6.52 9.77 1.46
C ASP A 367 6.51 8.28 1.10
N PHE A 368 7.44 7.85 0.25
CA PHE A 368 7.71 6.44 -0.08
C PHE A 368 8.96 5.90 0.63
N THR A 369 9.59 6.69 1.50
CA THR A 369 10.79 6.29 2.25
C THR A 369 10.50 5.15 3.21
N SER A 370 9.33 5.15 3.85
CA SER A 370 8.92 4.17 4.85
C SER A 370 7.63 3.47 4.44
N MET A 371 7.75 2.17 4.12
CA MET A 371 6.60 1.28 3.90
C MET A 371 6.31 0.49 5.17
N TYR A 372 5.04 0.34 5.52
CA TYR A 372 4.61 -0.42 6.70
C TYR A 372 3.95 -1.76 6.33
N ALA A 373 4.19 -2.79 7.13
CA ALA A 373 3.42 -4.03 7.10
C ALA A 373 3.09 -4.48 8.53
N SER A 374 1.97 -5.18 8.71
CA SER A 374 1.63 -5.77 10.00
C SER A 374 2.58 -6.92 10.36
N GLU A 375 2.81 -7.15 11.65
CA GLU A 375 3.55 -8.33 12.13
C GLU A 375 2.79 -9.64 11.93
N ASN A 376 1.46 -9.56 11.97
CA ASN A 376 0.50 -10.64 11.86
C ASN A 376 -0.72 -10.19 11.05
N ALA A 377 -1.33 -11.08 10.28
CA ALA A 377 -2.52 -10.82 9.51
C ALA A 377 -3.81 -10.98 10.32
N ALA A 378 -3.81 -11.82 11.35
CA ALA A 378 -4.96 -12.04 12.23
C ALA A 378 -4.59 -12.21 13.71
N LEU A 379 -5.58 -12.05 14.57
CA LEU A 379 -5.56 -12.36 16.00
C LEU A 379 -6.99 -12.73 16.46
N VAL A 380 -7.11 -13.39 17.60
CA VAL A 380 -8.41 -13.70 18.23
C VAL A 380 -8.44 -13.16 19.65
N ARG A 381 -9.56 -12.55 20.04
CA ARG A 381 -9.84 -12.10 21.41
C ARG A 381 -10.94 -12.97 22.01
N ASP A 382 -10.83 -13.28 23.29
CA ASP A 382 -11.80 -14.11 24.03
C ASP A 382 -12.20 -13.41 25.33
N ARG A 383 -13.50 -13.18 25.53
CA ARG A 383 -14.07 -12.50 26.71
C ARG A 383 -15.34 -13.19 27.17
N GLY A 384 -15.31 -13.81 28.35
CA GLY A 384 -16.50 -14.46 28.91
C GLY A 384 -17.06 -15.58 28.03
N GLY A 385 -16.25 -16.21 27.17
CA GLY A 385 -16.69 -17.20 26.18
C GLY A 385 -17.04 -16.62 24.81
N HIS A 386 -17.23 -15.30 24.69
CA HIS A 386 -17.46 -14.62 23.42
C HIS A 386 -16.13 -14.43 22.67
N GLN A 387 -15.97 -15.11 21.53
CA GLN A 387 -14.77 -15.05 20.71
C GLN A 387 -14.93 -14.08 19.53
N LEU A 388 -13.90 -13.27 19.29
CA LEU A 388 -13.82 -12.33 18.17
C LEU A 388 -12.58 -12.61 17.33
N LEU A 389 -12.79 -12.92 16.04
CA LEU A 389 -11.74 -13.03 15.03
C LEU A 389 -11.45 -11.66 14.41
N ALA A 390 -10.27 -11.11 14.67
CA ALA A 390 -9.82 -9.85 14.09
C ALA A 390 -8.76 -10.07 13.01
N ALA A 391 -8.87 -9.39 11.86
CA ALA A 391 -7.90 -9.51 10.76
C ALA A 391 -7.71 -8.22 9.97
N LEU A 392 -6.59 -8.11 9.25
CA LEU A 392 -6.26 -6.98 8.37
C LEU A 392 -6.23 -7.38 6.89
N VAL A 393 -6.67 -6.48 6.01
CA VAL A 393 -6.71 -6.67 4.54
C VAL A 393 -6.38 -5.37 3.79
N GLY A 394 -5.59 -5.47 2.73
CA GLY A 394 -5.16 -4.33 1.92
C GLY A 394 -4.02 -3.53 2.57
N ASP A 395 -3.99 -2.21 2.34
CA ASP A 395 -2.91 -1.32 2.79
C ASP A 395 -2.78 -1.25 4.33
N SER A 396 -3.77 -1.72 5.09
CA SER A 396 -3.67 -1.86 6.56
C SER A 396 -2.73 -3.00 6.97
N LEU A 397 -2.71 -4.07 6.17
CA LEU A 397 -1.92 -5.29 6.32
C LEU A 397 -0.51 -5.12 5.71
N LEU A 398 -0.42 -4.58 4.50
CA LEU A 398 0.82 -4.44 3.74
C LEU A 398 0.71 -3.23 2.79
N GLU A 399 1.45 -2.17 3.06
CA GLU A 399 1.48 -0.99 2.18
C GLU A 399 2.12 -1.32 0.82
N PRO A 400 1.49 -0.92 -0.31
CA PRO A 400 2.04 -1.17 -1.64
C PRO A 400 2.96 -0.06 -2.14
N PHE A 401 4.04 -0.44 -2.81
CA PHE A 401 4.81 0.49 -3.64
C PHE A 401 4.08 0.71 -4.98
N TRP A 402 3.46 1.88 -5.16
CA TRP A 402 2.55 2.15 -6.27
C TRP A 402 3.18 2.00 -7.67
N PRO A 403 4.44 2.40 -7.94
CA PRO A 403 5.05 2.24 -9.27
C PRO A 403 5.22 0.78 -9.73
N MET A 404 5.18 -0.18 -8.80
CA MET A 404 5.16 -1.63 -9.12
C MET A 404 3.74 -2.20 -9.26
N GLY A 405 2.69 -1.39 -9.07
CA GLY A 405 1.30 -1.81 -9.29
C GLY A 405 0.83 -2.98 -8.42
N THR A 406 1.34 -3.11 -7.20
CA THR A 406 1.13 -4.31 -6.35
C THR A 406 -0.11 -4.24 -5.45
N GLY A 407 -0.67 -3.05 -5.20
CA GLY A 407 -1.70 -2.82 -4.18
C GLY A 407 -3.00 -3.59 -4.39
N CYS A 408 -3.67 -3.39 -5.53
CA CYS A 408 -4.94 -4.08 -5.80
C CYS A 408 -4.78 -5.60 -5.79
N ALA A 409 -3.68 -6.11 -6.37
CA ALA A 409 -3.38 -7.53 -6.42
C ALA A 409 -3.17 -8.14 -5.03
N ARG A 410 -2.27 -7.57 -4.22
CA ARG A 410 -1.98 -8.09 -2.87
C ARG A 410 -3.17 -7.90 -1.92
N GLY A 411 -3.91 -6.81 -2.06
CA GLY A 411 -5.13 -6.58 -1.31
C GLY A 411 -6.23 -7.60 -1.63
N PHE A 412 -6.42 -7.96 -2.90
CA PHE A 412 -7.40 -8.99 -3.29
C PHE A 412 -6.97 -10.39 -2.86
N LEU A 413 -5.68 -10.73 -2.97
CA LEU A 413 -5.14 -11.98 -2.43
C LEU A 413 -5.37 -12.08 -0.92
N ALA A 414 -5.11 -10.99 -0.16
CA ALA A 414 -5.38 -10.94 1.27
C ALA A 414 -6.88 -11.04 1.61
N ALA A 415 -7.78 -10.54 0.74
CA ALA A 415 -9.23 -10.70 0.90
C ALA A 415 -9.67 -12.17 0.70
N PHE A 416 -9.08 -12.89 -0.26
CA PHE A 416 -9.31 -14.33 -0.43
C PHE A 416 -8.76 -15.15 0.75
N ASP A 417 -7.58 -14.79 1.25
CA ASP A 417 -6.98 -15.45 2.43
C ASP A 417 -7.79 -15.21 3.70
N LEU A 418 -8.41 -14.02 3.83
CA LEU A 418 -9.38 -13.72 4.87
C LEU A 418 -10.63 -14.58 4.74
N ALA A 419 -11.23 -14.65 3.55
CA ALA A 419 -12.43 -15.45 3.33
C ALA A 419 -12.18 -16.94 3.64
N TRP A 420 -11.04 -17.49 3.22
CA TRP A 420 -10.62 -18.84 3.59
C TRP A 420 -10.49 -19.02 5.12
N MET A 421 -9.90 -18.05 5.81
CA MET A 421 -9.77 -18.07 7.27
C MET A 421 -11.13 -18.02 7.98
N VAL A 422 -12.06 -17.17 7.52
CA VAL A 422 -13.43 -17.08 8.08
C VAL A 422 -14.22 -18.36 7.81
N LYS A 423 -14.04 -18.99 6.64
CA LYS A 423 -14.60 -20.30 6.32
C LYS A 423 -14.06 -21.40 7.25
N SER A 424 -12.73 -21.44 7.49
CA SER A 424 -12.11 -22.34 8.49
C SER A 424 -12.62 -22.07 9.92
N TRP A 425 -12.91 -20.81 10.27
CA TRP A 425 -13.47 -20.39 11.55
C TRP A 425 -14.92 -20.87 11.74
N ALA A 426 -15.80 -20.61 10.76
CA ALA A 426 -17.20 -21.04 10.78
C ALA A 426 -17.37 -22.57 10.78
N GLU A 427 -16.40 -23.30 10.22
CA GLU A 427 -16.32 -24.78 10.34
C GLU A 427 -15.91 -25.28 11.74
N GLY A 428 -15.70 -24.39 12.72
CA GLY A 428 -15.38 -24.75 14.10
C GLY A 428 -13.97 -25.29 14.31
N ARG A 429 -13.03 -25.01 13.38
CA ARG A 429 -11.65 -25.49 13.51
C ARG A 429 -10.93 -24.84 14.70
N PRO A 430 -9.98 -25.52 15.36
CA PRO A 430 -9.30 -24.97 16.52
C PRO A 430 -8.62 -23.63 16.23
N VAL A 431 -8.89 -22.63 17.08
CA VAL A 431 -8.45 -21.22 16.88
C VAL A 431 -6.97 -21.08 16.51
N LEU A 432 -6.08 -21.82 17.19
CA LEU A 432 -4.64 -21.76 16.94
C LEU A 432 -4.22 -22.41 15.61
N GLU A 433 -5.02 -23.31 15.04
CA GLU A 433 -4.81 -23.83 13.69
C GLU A 433 -5.25 -22.82 12.63
N VAL A 434 -6.41 -22.18 12.81
CA VAL A 434 -6.91 -21.12 11.92
C VAL A 434 -5.90 -19.96 11.82
N LEU A 435 -5.37 -19.52 12.97
CA LEU A 435 -4.30 -18.51 13.02
C LEU A 435 -2.99 -19.01 12.36
N ALA A 436 -2.58 -20.26 12.60
CA ALA A 436 -1.35 -20.79 12.01
C ALA A 436 -1.44 -20.94 10.49
N GLU A 437 -2.59 -21.36 9.98
CA GLU A 437 -2.89 -21.41 8.54
C GLU A 437 -2.81 -20.00 7.94
N ARG A 438 -3.55 -19.02 8.51
CA ARG A 438 -3.55 -17.63 8.02
C ARG A 438 -2.16 -17.00 7.95
N GLU A 439 -1.35 -17.18 9.01
CA GLU A 439 0.02 -16.64 9.08
C GLU A 439 0.98 -17.40 8.13
N SER A 440 0.73 -18.67 7.84
CA SER A 440 1.49 -19.42 6.84
C SER A 440 1.29 -18.85 5.43
N VAL A 441 0.04 -18.52 5.06
CA VAL A 441 -0.26 -17.86 3.79
C VAL A 441 0.28 -16.42 3.75
N TYR A 442 0.11 -15.64 4.84
CA TYR A 442 0.55 -14.25 4.89
C TYR A 442 2.04 -14.06 4.59
N ARG A 443 2.90 -14.99 5.02
CA ARG A 443 4.34 -14.97 4.71
C ARG A 443 4.66 -14.90 3.22
N LEU A 444 3.80 -15.44 2.34
CA LEU A 444 4.01 -15.41 0.90
C LEU A 444 3.66 -14.04 0.27
N LEU A 445 2.74 -13.29 0.89
CA LEU A 445 2.08 -12.13 0.27
C LEU A 445 3.06 -11.06 -0.24
N HIS A 446 4.06 -10.71 0.56
CA HIS A 446 5.06 -9.69 0.21
C HIS A 446 5.98 -10.06 -0.97
N GLN A 447 6.09 -11.36 -1.30
CA GLN A 447 6.93 -11.88 -2.39
C GLN A 447 6.14 -12.12 -3.68
N THR A 448 4.81 -12.02 -3.64
CA THR A 448 3.95 -12.24 -4.80
C THR A 448 4.32 -11.30 -5.96
N THR A 449 4.38 -11.88 -7.16
CA THR A 449 4.49 -11.19 -8.44
C THR A 449 3.55 -11.86 -9.44
N PRO A 450 3.22 -11.23 -10.58
CA PRO A 450 2.48 -11.92 -11.63
C PRO A 450 3.17 -13.19 -12.13
N ALA A 451 4.49 -13.35 -11.92
CA ALA A 451 5.29 -14.48 -12.38
C ALA A 451 5.18 -15.72 -11.48
N ASN A 452 5.14 -15.54 -10.16
CA ASN A 452 5.20 -16.65 -9.18
C ASN A 452 3.85 -17.13 -8.64
N ILE A 453 2.75 -16.41 -8.88
CA ILE A 453 1.39 -16.90 -8.64
C ILE A 453 0.93 -17.86 -9.75
N ALA A 454 -0.07 -18.70 -9.45
CA ALA A 454 -0.64 -19.63 -10.40
C ALA A 454 -1.25 -18.90 -11.62
N LYS A 455 -1.14 -19.47 -12.83
CA LYS A 455 -1.56 -18.81 -14.08
C LYS A 455 -2.99 -19.13 -14.53
N ASN A 456 -3.59 -20.16 -13.95
CA ASN A 456 -4.92 -20.67 -14.32
C ASN A 456 -6.01 -19.84 -13.63
N PHE A 457 -6.24 -18.60 -14.07
CA PHE A 457 -7.15 -17.67 -13.39
C PHE A 457 -8.62 -18.13 -13.38
N ASP A 458 -9.02 -19.04 -14.26
CA ASP A 458 -10.33 -19.73 -14.21
C ASP A 458 -10.52 -20.65 -13.00
N GLN A 459 -9.42 -21.13 -12.40
CA GLN A 459 -9.42 -22.05 -11.27
C GLN A 459 -9.22 -21.33 -9.92
N TYR A 460 -9.04 -20.01 -9.92
CA TYR A 460 -8.86 -19.24 -8.68
C TYR A 460 -10.14 -19.28 -7.82
N THR A 461 -10.00 -19.76 -6.59
CA THR A 461 -11.04 -19.69 -5.55
C THR A 461 -10.46 -19.07 -4.27
N ILE A 462 -11.24 -19.05 -3.19
CA ILE A 462 -10.71 -18.66 -1.88
C ILE A 462 -9.65 -19.64 -1.36
N ASP A 463 -9.64 -20.90 -1.82
CA ASP A 463 -8.62 -21.91 -1.53
C ASP A 463 -7.20 -21.39 -1.91
N PRO A 464 -6.29 -21.18 -0.95
CA PRO A 464 -4.94 -20.69 -1.21
C PRO A 464 -4.13 -21.58 -2.16
N GLY A 465 -4.39 -22.90 -2.20
CA GLY A 465 -3.74 -23.86 -3.08
C GLY A 465 -4.04 -23.62 -4.57
N THR A 466 -5.15 -22.95 -4.90
CA THR A 466 -5.46 -22.55 -6.28
C THR A 466 -4.66 -21.34 -6.76
N ARG A 467 -4.06 -20.57 -5.84
CA ARG A 467 -3.45 -19.25 -6.10
C ARG A 467 -1.94 -19.26 -5.91
N TYR A 468 -1.45 -19.98 -4.91
CA TYR A 468 -0.04 -20.04 -4.51
C TYR A 468 0.59 -21.42 -4.83
N PRO A 469 1.41 -21.54 -5.89
CA PRO A 469 2.07 -22.79 -6.22
C PRO A 469 2.99 -23.27 -5.08
N ASN A 470 2.92 -24.56 -4.77
CA ASN A 470 3.72 -25.21 -3.71
C ASN A 470 3.55 -24.57 -2.32
N ILE A 471 2.34 -24.10 -2.00
CA ILE A 471 2.04 -23.55 -0.67
C ILE A 471 2.29 -24.57 0.44
N ASN A 472 2.92 -24.10 1.53
CA ASN A 472 3.04 -24.85 2.77
C ASN A 472 2.14 -24.21 3.83
N GLU A 473 0.89 -24.63 3.89
CA GLU A 473 -0.13 -24.20 4.87
C GLU A 473 0.30 -24.43 6.32
N SER A 474 1.30 -25.30 6.54
CA SER A 474 1.85 -25.62 7.85
C SER A 474 3.13 -24.84 8.19
N ALA A 475 3.58 -23.88 7.36
CA ALA A 475 4.84 -23.15 7.55
C ALA A 475 4.95 -22.43 8.91
N VAL A 476 3.82 -22.12 9.52
CA VAL A 476 3.66 -21.70 10.92
C VAL A 476 2.99 -22.85 11.68
N ARG A 477 3.45 -23.12 12.91
CA ARG A 477 2.82 -24.10 13.81
C ARG A 477 1.91 -23.42 14.83
N PRO A 478 0.82 -24.06 15.30
CA PRO A 478 -0.10 -23.49 16.31
C PRO A 478 0.57 -22.92 17.57
N HIS A 479 1.68 -23.52 18.03
CA HIS A 479 2.42 -23.01 19.19
C HIS A 479 3.12 -21.65 18.95
N GLN A 480 3.36 -21.26 17.69
CA GLN A 480 4.02 -20.00 17.32
C GLN A 480 3.04 -18.81 17.30
N VAL A 481 1.74 -19.07 17.14
CA VAL A 481 0.67 -18.07 17.09
C VAL A 481 -0.09 -17.91 18.40
N LYS A 482 0.30 -18.63 19.47
CA LYS A 482 -0.32 -18.50 20.81
C LYS A 482 -0.39 -17.05 21.33
N GLN A 483 0.60 -16.23 20.99
CA GLN A 483 0.64 -14.80 21.34
C GLN A 483 -0.44 -13.95 20.64
N PHE A 484 -1.10 -14.47 19.61
CA PHE A 484 -2.20 -13.82 18.88
C PHE A 484 -3.58 -14.32 19.35
N TYR A 485 -3.66 -15.23 20.32
CA TYR A 485 -4.90 -15.58 21.02
C TYR A 485 -4.89 -14.89 22.39
N ILE A 486 -5.77 -13.90 22.56
CA ILE A 486 -5.76 -12.96 23.68
C ILE A 486 -6.93 -13.27 24.62
N ASN A 487 -6.65 -14.02 25.69
CA ASN A 487 -7.58 -14.33 26.77
C ASN A 487 -7.20 -13.51 28.03
N GLY A 488 -8.18 -12.86 28.65
CA GLY A 488 -8.02 -11.94 29.79
C GLY A 488 -7.98 -10.44 29.40
N GLU A 489 -8.51 -9.59 30.29
CA GLU A 489 -8.83 -8.15 30.16
C GLU A 489 -7.98 -7.32 29.17
N ILE A 490 -8.60 -6.35 28.48
CA ILE A 490 -7.85 -5.26 27.84
C ILE A 490 -7.14 -4.48 28.94
N LYS A 491 -5.86 -4.81 29.17
CA LYS A 491 -4.91 -3.79 29.55
C LYS A 491 -4.86 -2.81 28.39
N SER A 492 -5.46 -1.63 28.60
CA SER A 492 -5.36 -0.49 27.69
C SER A 492 -3.87 -0.24 27.44
N CYS A 493 -3.41 -0.71 26.29
CA CYS A 493 -2.00 -0.70 25.96
C CYS A 493 -1.68 0.68 25.40
N SER A 494 -1.61 1.67 26.29
CA SER A 494 -1.03 2.97 25.98
C SER A 494 0.27 2.74 25.23
N LEU A 495 0.43 3.39 24.07
CA LEU A 495 1.55 3.23 23.14
C LEU A 495 2.89 3.76 23.70
N GLU A 496 3.33 3.21 24.82
CA GLU A 496 4.62 3.47 25.47
C GLU A 496 5.20 2.18 26.08
N ARG A 497 5.70 1.27 25.22
CA ARG A 497 6.87 0.39 25.50
C ARG A 497 7.26 -0.47 24.30
N ALA A 498 7.91 0.17 23.33
CA ALA A 498 8.79 -0.50 22.37
C ALA A 498 10.22 0.09 22.41
N ALA A 499 10.67 0.51 23.60
CA ALA A 499 12.07 0.83 23.87
C ALA A 499 12.64 -0.18 24.88
N THR A 500 13.71 -0.87 24.46
CA THR A 500 14.69 -1.61 25.29
C THR A 500 14.18 -2.67 26.27
N ILE A 501 14.21 -3.95 25.84
CA ILE A 501 14.64 -5.05 26.72
C ILE A 501 16.03 -5.54 26.29
N ARG A 502 17.05 -4.93 26.87
CA ARG A 502 18.12 -5.72 27.52
C ARG A 502 18.02 -5.38 29.00
N ARG A 503 17.78 -6.37 29.86
CA ARG A 503 17.89 -6.18 31.32
C ARG A 503 19.36 -5.90 31.66
N PRO A 504 19.61 -5.06 32.68
CA PRO A 504 19.90 -5.63 33.99
C PRO A 504 19.10 -5.03 35.16
N VAL A 505 18.87 -5.88 36.16
CA VAL A 505 18.86 -5.64 37.62
C VAL A 505 18.12 -4.40 38.18
N ASN A 506 17.04 -4.70 38.92
CA ASN A 506 16.54 -4.03 40.14
C ASN A 506 16.87 -2.53 40.35
N LEU A 507 16.00 -1.65 39.86
CA LEU A 507 15.74 -0.36 40.52
C LEU A 507 14.23 -0.17 40.68
N ARG A 508 13.81 0.37 41.84
CA ARG A 508 12.40 0.62 42.16
C ARG A 508 11.84 1.69 41.23
N ARG A 509 10.58 1.51 40.83
CA ARG A 509 9.84 2.40 39.93
C ARG A 509 9.67 3.78 40.58
N ARG A 510 10.35 4.81 40.07
CA ARG A 510 10.00 6.22 40.32
C ARG A 510 9.01 6.66 39.24
N GLU A 511 8.15 7.61 39.57
CA GLU A 511 7.10 8.09 38.68
C GLU A 511 7.69 8.79 37.44
N SER A 512 6.97 8.75 36.32
CA SER A 512 7.42 9.28 35.03
C SER A 512 7.33 10.81 34.99
N GLU A 513 8.48 11.46 35.08
CA GLU A 513 8.62 12.92 35.02
C GLU A 513 8.18 13.48 33.65
N ILE A 514 7.10 14.25 33.63
CA ILE A 514 6.65 15.02 32.47
C ILE A 514 7.65 16.15 32.24
N ARG A 515 8.13 16.33 30.99
CA ARG A 515 9.06 17.42 30.66
C ARG A 515 8.43 18.78 31.01
N PRO A 516 9.02 19.59 31.91
CA PRO A 516 8.40 20.84 32.40
C PRO A 516 7.96 21.81 31.30
N ALA A 517 8.75 21.93 30.21
CA ALA A 517 8.40 22.78 29.08
C ALA A 517 7.05 22.40 28.42
N ARG A 518 6.71 21.11 28.31
CA ARG A 518 5.45 20.68 27.70
C ARG A 518 4.25 20.94 28.63
N LEU A 519 4.47 20.81 29.94
CA LEU A 519 3.48 21.14 30.96
C LEU A 519 3.18 22.64 30.97
N LEU A 520 4.22 23.49 30.94
CA LEU A 520 4.10 24.95 30.86
C LEU A 520 3.28 25.40 29.64
N THR A 521 3.64 24.93 28.44
CA THR A 521 2.90 25.27 27.21
C THR A 521 1.45 24.78 27.23
N TRP A 522 1.15 23.67 27.90
CA TRP A 522 -0.23 23.21 28.05
C TRP A 522 -1.02 24.11 29.00
N CYS A 523 -0.47 24.43 30.17
CA CYS A 523 -1.08 25.33 31.14
C CYS A 523 -1.40 26.69 30.52
N GLN A 524 -0.42 27.31 29.84
CA GLN A 524 -0.58 28.57 29.09
C GLN A 524 -1.81 28.52 28.16
N LYS A 525 -1.94 27.46 27.35
CA LYS A 525 -3.08 27.29 26.41
C LYS A 525 -4.43 27.02 27.09
N GLN A 526 -4.46 26.52 28.34
CA GLN A 526 -5.71 26.31 29.05
C GLN A 526 -6.19 27.56 29.79
N THR A 527 -5.26 28.43 30.21
CA THR A 527 -5.55 29.68 30.91
C THR A 527 -5.58 30.92 30.00
N GLU A 528 -5.30 30.76 28.71
CA GLU A 528 -5.40 31.83 27.70
C GLU A 528 -6.83 32.41 27.64
N GLY A 529 -6.94 33.73 27.83
CA GLY A 529 -8.21 34.47 27.77
C GLY A 529 -8.84 34.81 29.13
N TYR A 530 -8.29 34.35 30.26
CA TYR A 530 -8.74 34.78 31.59
C TYR A 530 -8.08 36.08 32.05
N SER A 531 -8.87 36.98 32.65
CA SER A 531 -8.38 38.22 33.26
C SER A 531 -7.46 37.92 34.45
N GLY A 532 -6.34 38.64 34.56
CA GLY A 532 -5.42 38.51 35.69
C GLY A 532 -4.67 37.16 35.78
N VAL A 533 -4.56 36.41 34.68
CA VAL A 533 -3.79 35.15 34.61
C VAL A 533 -2.79 35.20 33.46
N ASP A 534 -1.49 35.24 33.79
CA ASP A 534 -0.39 35.05 32.86
C ASP A 534 0.57 33.98 33.41
N ILE A 535 0.78 32.91 32.65
CA ILE A 535 1.55 31.74 33.09
C ILE A 535 2.94 31.78 32.43
N THR A 536 3.92 32.33 33.15
CA THR A 536 5.31 32.42 32.67
C THR A 536 6.20 31.29 33.22
N ASP A 537 5.80 30.67 34.34
CA ASP A 537 6.51 29.57 34.99
C ASP A 537 5.57 28.50 35.59
N LEU A 538 6.17 27.46 36.18
CA LEU A 538 5.47 26.42 36.96
C LEU A 538 5.68 26.64 38.47
N SER A 539 5.82 27.90 38.90
CA SER A 539 6.06 28.27 40.29
C SER A 539 5.28 29.54 40.69
N SER A 540 5.87 30.72 40.51
CA SER A 540 5.31 31.99 40.96
C SER A 540 3.98 32.35 40.31
N SER A 541 3.76 31.95 39.05
CA SER A 541 2.53 32.20 38.28
C SER A 541 1.27 31.56 38.90
N TRP A 542 1.44 30.63 39.85
CA TRP A 542 0.35 29.88 40.48
C TRP A 542 0.02 30.36 41.90
N LEU A 543 0.85 31.23 42.48
CA LEU A 543 0.70 31.75 43.85
C LEU A 543 -0.53 32.67 44.01
N SER A 544 -1.01 33.30 42.94
CA SER A 544 -2.21 34.16 42.98
C SER A 544 -3.52 33.40 43.25
N GLY A 545 -3.50 32.06 43.16
CA GLY A 545 -4.70 31.20 43.17
C GLY A 545 -5.56 31.29 41.90
N THR A 546 -5.65 32.47 41.27
CA THR A 546 -6.43 32.73 40.05
C THR A 546 -6.09 31.77 38.91
N ALA A 547 -4.81 31.43 38.74
CA ALA A 547 -4.34 30.46 37.75
C ALA A 547 -4.92 29.04 37.94
N LEU A 548 -4.98 28.53 39.17
CA LEU A 548 -5.58 27.22 39.46
C LEU A 548 -7.11 27.28 39.29
N CYS A 549 -7.75 28.34 39.77
CA CYS A 549 -9.20 28.54 39.60
C CYS A 549 -9.59 28.60 38.11
N ALA A 550 -8.85 29.35 37.29
CA ALA A 550 -9.05 29.43 35.85
C ALA A 550 -8.85 28.08 35.13
N LEU A 551 -7.83 27.31 35.53
CA LEU A 551 -7.59 25.97 34.99
C LEU A 551 -8.75 25.01 35.31
N ILE A 552 -9.31 25.06 36.52
CA ILE A 552 -10.47 24.24 36.91
C ILE A 552 -11.73 24.70 36.16
N HIS A 553 -12.01 26.01 36.14
CA HIS A 553 -13.15 26.60 35.45
C HIS A 553 -13.16 26.27 33.94
N ARG A 554 -11.98 26.24 33.29
CA ARG A 554 -11.85 25.88 31.86
C ARG A 554 -12.42 24.50 31.52
N PHE A 555 -12.30 23.52 32.42
CA PHE A 555 -12.79 22.16 32.20
C PHE A 555 -14.15 21.88 32.84
N LYS A 556 -14.50 22.59 33.93
CA LYS A 556 -15.80 22.51 34.60
C LYS A 556 -16.19 23.89 35.17
N PRO A 557 -16.81 24.78 34.38
CA PRO A 557 -17.15 26.12 34.83
C PRO A 557 -18.16 26.11 35.99
N GLN A 558 -19.02 25.10 36.06
CA GLN A 558 -20.02 24.94 37.13
C GLN A 558 -19.45 24.68 38.55
N LEU A 559 -18.12 24.56 38.70
CA LEU A 559 -17.48 24.31 39.99
C LEU A 559 -16.92 25.57 40.67
N ILE A 560 -16.65 26.65 39.91
CA ILE A 560 -16.05 27.89 40.40
C ILE A 560 -16.70 29.05 39.70
N ASP A 561 -17.31 29.97 40.43
CA ASP A 561 -17.72 31.27 39.90
C ASP A 561 -16.53 32.24 40.01
N LEU A 562 -15.84 32.50 38.89
CA LEU A 562 -14.67 33.37 38.85
C LEU A 562 -15.01 34.85 39.08
N ASP A 563 -16.20 35.30 38.67
CA ASP A 563 -16.62 36.71 38.78
C ASP A 563 -16.94 37.07 40.24
N SER A 564 -17.22 36.07 41.09
CA SER A 564 -17.44 36.23 42.53
C SER A 564 -16.15 36.37 43.37
N LEU A 565 -14.96 36.08 42.82
CA LEU A 565 -13.71 36.02 43.58
C LEU A 565 -13.03 37.40 43.69
N LYS A 566 -13.08 38.00 44.88
CA LYS A 566 -12.36 39.25 45.20
C LYS A 566 -10.87 39.17 44.88
N GLU A 567 -10.27 40.24 44.38
CA GLU A 567 -8.85 40.22 43.96
C GLU A 567 -7.86 39.96 45.12
N GLU A 568 -8.16 40.43 46.34
CA GLU A 568 -7.20 40.54 47.45
C GLU A 568 -6.92 39.21 48.21
N ASP A 569 -7.85 38.24 48.22
CA ASP A 569 -7.78 37.05 49.09
C ASP A 569 -7.03 35.85 48.45
N GLN A 570 -5.69 35.91 48.39
CA GLN A 570 -4.85 34.87 47.75
C GLN A 570 -4.96 33.48 48.41
N ALA A 571 -4.87 33.41 49.75
CA ALA A 571 -4.86 32.14 50.49
C ALA A 571 -6.21 31.39 50.38
N GLU A 572 -7.33 32.13 50.36
CA GLU A 572 -8.66 31.55 50.21
C GLU A 572 -8.88 30.98 48.79
N LYS A 573 -8.43 31.68 47.74
CA LYS A 573 -8.47 31.16 46.35
C LYS A 573 -7.70 29.86 46.19
N LEU A 574 -6.49 29.81 46.76
CA LEU A 574 -5.66 28.60 46.73
C LEU A 574 -6.31 27.44 47.47
N GLN A 575 -6.85 27.69 48.67
CA GLN A 575 -7.54 26.65 49.44
C GLN A 575 -8.80 26.16 48.72
N LEU A 576 -9.62 27.06 48.18
CA LEU A 576 -10.81 26.72 47.38
C LEU A 576 -10.44 25.86 46.17
N ALA A 577 -9.38 26.23 45.44
CA ALA A 577 -8.90 25.44 44.31
C ALA A 577 -8.44 24.04 44.75
N PHE A 578 -7.70 23.92 45.85
CA PHE A 578 -7.25 22.63 46.40
C PHE A 578 -8.43 21.75 46.87
N ASP A 579 -9.39 22.31 47.60
CA ASP A 579 -10.56 21.58 48.12
C ASP A 579 -11.44 21.03 46.99
N ILE A 580 -11.68 21.85 45.95
CA ILE A 580 -12.39 21.42 44.74
C ILE A 580 -11.59 20.34 44.01
N SER A 581 -10.27 20.46 43.97
CA SER A 581 -9.41 19.50 43.27
C SER A 581 -9.36 18.13 43.93
N GLU A 582 -9.35 18.07 45.26
CA GLU A 582 -9.46 16.82 45.98
C GLU A 582 -10.87 16.22 45.86
N ARG A 583 -11.92 17.03 46.01
CA ARG A 583 -13.32 16.56 46.00
C ARG A 583 -13.80 16.10 44.61
N GLU A 584 -13.50 16.85 43.56
CA GLU A 584 -14.09 16.66 42.21
C GLU A 584 -13.17 15.90 41.24
N PHE A 585 -11.85 15.89 41.51
CA PHE A 585 -10.85 15.26 40.65
C PHE A 585 -9.98 14.21 41.38
N GLY A 586 -10.12 14.06 42.70
CA GLY A 586 -9.28 13.14 43.50
C GLY A 586 -7.81 13.58 43.61
N ILE A 587 -7.49 14.82 43.21
CA ILE A 587 -6.13 15.33 43.18
C ILE A 587 -5.80 15.94 44.55
N ARG A 588 -5.29 15.10 45.45
CA ARG A 588 -4.87 15.54 46.79
C ARG A 588 -3.85 16.69 46.71
N PRO A 589 -4.06 17.80 47.44
CA PRO A 589 -3.09 18.87 47.55
C PRO A 589 -1.82 18.38 48.27
N PHE A 590 -0.71 19.07 48.04
CA PHE A 590 0.59 18.79 48.66
C PHE A 590 0.89 19.68 49.87
N THR A 591 0.02 20.67 50.13
CA THR A 591 0.15 21.75 51.10
C THR A 591 -1.19 22.50 51.18
N THR A 592 -1.43 23.30 52.22
CA THR A 592 -2.63 24.16 52.32
C THR A 592 -2.43 25.53 51.65
N GLY A 593 -3.52 26.23 51.32
CA GLY A 593 -3.46 27.57 50.74
C GLY A 593 -2.83 28.61 51.67
N THR A 594 -2.96 28.43 52.99
CA THR A 594 -2.34 29.31 53.99
C THR A 594 -0.84 29.06 54.14
N GLU A 595 -0.40 27.79 54.11
CA GLU A 595 1.02 27.44 54.08
C GLU A 595 1.70 27.96 52.81
N LEU A 596 1.04 27.86 51.65
CA LEU A 596 1.57 28.32 50.35
C LEU A 596 1.84 29.84 50.31
N CYS A 597 1.07 30.64 51.03
CA CYS A 597 1.23 32.09 51.12
C CYS A 597 2.28 32.54 52.17
N SER A 598 2.85 31.62 52.95
CA SER A 598 3.72 31.95 54.09
C SER A 598 5.23 31.80 53.81
N ASP A 599 5.72 32.55 52.81
CA ASP A 599 7.14 32.87 52.54
C ASP A 599 8.17 31.70 52.56
N GLN A 600 7.73 30.46 52.36
CA GLN A 600 8.62 29.33 52.09
C GLN A 600 8.90 29.23 50.58
N GLU A 601 10.18 29.09 50.20
CA GLU A 601 10.55 28.81 48.80
C GLU A 601 9.86 27.53 48.31
N LEU A 602 8.87 27.68 47.43
CA LEU A 602 8.18 26.53 46.84
C LEU A 602 9.15 25.66 46.04
N ASP A 603 9.17 24.37 46.38
CA ASP A 603 9.80 23.38 45.52
C ASP A 603 9.05 23.32 44.19
N LYS A 604 9.69 23.85 43.15
CA LYS A 604 9.22 23.84 41.75
C LYS A 604 8.86 22.44 41.28
N THR A 605 9.48 21.41 41.87
CA THR A 605 9.19 19.99 41.62
C THR A 605 7.81 19.59 42.14
N GLN A 606 7.37 20.09 43.31
CA GLN A 606 6.08 19.77 43.89
C GLN A 606 4.92 20.41 43.13
N MET A 607 5.02 21.71 42.81
CA MET A 607 4.00 22.39 42.01
C MET A 607 3.90 21.78 40.60
N ALA A 608 5.04 21.51 39.95
CA ALA A 608 5.05 20.81 38.65
C ALA A 608 4.46 19.39 38.75
N ALA A 609 4.71 18.64 39.82
CA ALA A 609 4.11 17.33 40.05
C ALA A 609 2.60 17.40 40.35
N TYR A 610 2.12 18.47 40.98
CA TYR A 610 0.70 18.73 41.18
C TYR A 610 -0.01 19.04 39.86
N LEU A 611 0.50 20.03 39.11
CA LEU A 611 -0.01 20.41 37.78
C LEU A 611 0.07 19.27 36.76
N SER A 612 1.08 18.38 36.88
CA SER A 612 1.18 17.15 36.08
C SER A 612 -0.04 16.24 36.22
N LYS A 613 -0.72 16.22 37.39
CA LYS A 613 -1.94 15.42 37.58
C LYS A 613 -3.12 15.99 36.79
N PHE A 614 -3.25 17.32 36.71
CA PHE A 614 -4.24 17.98 35.84
C PHE A 614 -3.94 17.73 34.37
N TYR A 615 -2.68 17.83 33.97
CA TYR A 615 -2.26 17.53 32.61
C TYR A 615 -2.62 16.09 32.20
N GLU A 616 -2.34 15.09 33.05
CA GLU A 616 -2.69 13.70 32.73
C GLU A 616 -4.21 13.45 32.74
N LEU A 617 -4.97 14.16 33.57
CA LEU A 617 -6.43 14.03 33.65
C LEU A 617 -7.16 14.67 32.46
N PHE A 618 -6.67 15.82 31.95
CA PHE A 618 -7.36 16.63 30.96
C PHE A 618 -6.71 16.69 29.57
N ARG A 619 -5.55 16.03 29.35
CA ARG A 619 -4.94 15.92 28.02
C ARG A 619 -5.87 15.17 27.06
N GLY A 620 -6.33 15.86 26.01
CA GLY A 620 -7.19 15.28 24.98
C GLY A 620 -8.70 15.36 25.26
N THR A 621 -9.13 15.98 26.37
CA THR A 621 -10.55 16.27 26.60
C THR A 621 -11.01 17.38 25.65
N PRO A 622 -12.11 17.23 24.89
CA PRO A 622 -12.66 18.31 24.08
C PRO A 622 -13.26 19.40 24.99
N LEU A 623 -13.04 20.67 24.62
CA LEU A 623 -13.53 21.82 25.37
C LEU A 623 -15.06 21.98 25.24
N PRO A 624 -15.76 22.44 26.30
CA PRO A 624 -17.15 22.87 26.19
C PRO A 624 -17.30 24.02 25.19
N SER A 625 -18.41 24.06 24.46
CA SER A 625 -18.70 25.12 23.48
C SER A 625 -19.04 26.44 24.18
N SER A 626 -18.07 27.34 24.26
CA SER A 626 -18.28 28.74 24.67
C SER A 626 -18.65 29.59 23.45
N GLY A 627 -19.95 29.81 23.25
CA GLY A 627 -20.48 30.78 22.28
C GLY A 627 -20.94 32.06 22.98
N PRO A 628 -20.75 33.26 22.39
CA PRO A 628 -21.37 34.47 22.88
C PRO A 628 -22.84 34.52 22.44
N GLU A 629 -23.75 34.75 23.39
CA GLU A 629 -25.18 34.91 23.08
C GLU A 629 -25.42 36.23 22.33
N GLY A 630 -25.91 36.11 21.10
CA GLY A 630 -26.56 37.20 20.39
C GLY A 630 -28.04 37.24 20.76
N VAL A 631 -28.52 38.41 21.15
CA VAL A 631 -29.91 38.65 21.56
C VAL A 631 -30.87 38.43 20.38
N ASP A 632 -31.92 37.63 20.59
CA ASP A 632 -33.19 37.72 19.86
C ASP A 632 -34.35 37.44 20.83
N GLU A 633 -35.42 38.23 20.74
CA GLU A 633 -36.54 38.25 21.69
C GLU A 633 -37.70 37.30 21.31
N ASN A 634 -38.54 36.97 22.30
CA ASN A 634 -39.90 36.36 22.20
C ASN A 634 -39.95 34.87 21.77
N SER A 635 -40.44 33.89 22.55
CA SER A 635 -41.73 33.85 23.27
C SER A 635 -41.88 32.58 24.14
N GLU A 636 -42.40 32.74 25.36
CA GLU A 636 -43.20 31.80 26.20
C GLU A 636 -42.78 30.31 26.44
N ASP A 637 -42.39 30.04 27.69
CA ASP A 637 -42.55 28.79 28.48
C ASP A 637 -44.09 28.53 28.73
N PRO A 638 -44.64 27.37 29.20
CA PRO A 638 -43.95 26.50 30.15
C PRO A 638 -44.28 24.98 30.32
N SER A 639 -43.33 24.32 31.01
CA SER A 639 -43.54 23.61 32.29
C SER A 639 -43.24 22.09 32.43
N LYS A 640 -42.45 21.81 33.49
CA LYS A 640 -42.43 20.60 34.37
C LYS A 640 -41.93 19.26 33.77
N GLY A 641 -41.19 18.44 34.52
CA GLY A 641 -40.72 18.64 35.90
C GLY A 641 -39.85 17.49 36.44
N ILE A 642 -39.03 17.82 37.45
CA ILE A 642 -38.07 16.94 38.13
C ILE A 642 -38.78 15.87 38.98
N ARG A 643 -38.27 14.62 38.99
CA ARG A 643 -38.14 13.82 40.23
C ARG A 643 -37.18 12.63 40.16
N ARG A 644 -36.18 12.64 41.06
CA ARG A 644 -35.43 11.45 41.51
C ARG A 644 -36.34 10.57 42.40
N ASN A 645 -36.12 9.26 42.43
CA ASN A 645 -35.58 8.61 43.65
C ASN A 645 -35.28 7.11 43.50
N ASN A 646 -34.25 6.69 44.24
CA ASN A 646 -33.85 5.30 44.45
C ASN A 646 -34.89 4.51 45.28
N LYS A 647 -34.90 3.18 45.14
CA LYS A 647 -35.01 2.26 46.30
C LYS A 647 -34.48 0.85 45.97
N VAL A 648 -34.16 0.11 47.03
CA VAL A 648 -33.28 -1.07 47.06
C VAL A 648 -34.05 -2.27 47.66
N LEU A 649 -33.83 -3.48 47.11
CA LEU A 649 -34.08 -4.85 47.64
C LEU A 649 -35.40 -5.16 48.40
N ASN A 650 -36.12 -6.25 48.02
CA ASN A 650 -35.90 -7.59 48.59
C ASN A 650 -36.93 -8.70 48.22
N LEU A 651 -36.42 -9.94 48.16
CA LEU A 651 -37.01 -11.26 48.54
C LEU A 651 -38.22 -11.96 47.86
N ALA A 652 -38.00 -13.28 47.65
CA ALA A 652 -38.88 -14.44 47.91
C ALA A 652 -39.90 -15.00 46.86
N LEU A 653 -39.46 -16.08 46.17
CA LEU A 653 -40.01 -17.46 46.19
C LEU A 653 -41.53 -17.73 45.92
N THR A 654 -41.85 -18.61 44.94
CA THR A 654 -42.15 -20.06 45.18
C THR A 654 -42.78 -20.84 43.99
N ARG A 655 -42.55 -22.18 43.97
CA ARG A 655 -43.39 -23.31 43.42
C ARG A 655 -43.40 -23.58 41.90
N LYS A 656 -42.88 -24.75 41.45
CA LYS A 656 -43.52 -26.09 41.21
C LYS A 656 -44.36 -26.14 39.90
N ARG A 657 -44.32 -27.17 39.01
CA ARG A 657 -44.18 -28.64 39.20
C ARG A 657 -43.74 -29.40 37.91
N VAL A 658 -43.46 -30.71 38.02
CA VAL A 658 -42.87 -31.69 37.04
C VAL A 658 -43.81 -32.94 36.96
N PRO A 659 -44.10 -33.61 35.80
CA PRO A 659 -43.23 -34.45 34.89
C PRO A 659 -43.32 -34.05 33.39
N LYS A 660 -42.68 -34.65 32.35
CA LYS A 660 -41.95 -35.93 32.02
C LYS A 660 -42.79 -37.12 31.45
N GLU A 661 -42.61 -37.42 30.15
CA GLU A 661 -42.69 -38.73 29.41
C GLU A 661 -42.08 -38.46 28.00
N GLU A 662 -41.18 -39.21 27.36
CA GLU A 662 -40.96 -40.65 27.07
C GLU A 662 -41.78 -41.26 25.92
N LYS A 663 -41.13 -41.52 24.75
CA LYS A 663 -41.12 -42.83 24.07
C LYS A 663 -40.08 -42.97 22.93
N LYS A 664 -39.69 -44.23 22.67
CA LYS A 664 -38.65 -44.73 21.75
C LYS A 664 -39.22 -45.25 20.42
N THR A 665 -38.37 -45.92 19.64
CA THR A 665 -38.61 -46.93 18.56
C THR A 665 -38.70 -46.38 17.12
N ASP A 666 -38.15 -47.02 16.08
CA ASP A 666 -37.20 -48.16 16.06
C ASP A 666 -36.42 -48.32 14.73
N SER A 667 -35.42 -49.21 14.79
CA SER A 667 -34.93 -50.11 13.71
C SER A 667 -33.79 -49.72 12.74
N ALA A 668 -32.77 -50.60 12.79
CA ALA A 668 -32.10 -51.29 11.67
C ALA A 668 -30.89 -50.65 10.95
N ASP A 669 -29.72 -51.23 11.27
CA ASP A 669 -28.44 -51.14 10.56
C ASP A 669 -28.47 -51.49 9.06
N ASN A 670 -27.46 -51.03 8.32
CA ASN A 670 -26.57 -51.95 7.59
C ASN A 670 -25.21 -51.31 7.18
N ILE A 671 -24.15 -51.75 7.87
CA ILE A 671 -22.81 -52.14 7.37
C ILE A 671 -22.58 -51.89 5.85
N TYR A 672 -21.54 -51.14 5.41
CA TYR A 672 -20.16 -51.66 5.23
C TYR A 672 -19.06 -50.59 5.29
N LYS A 673 -17.98 -50.89 6.04
CA LYS A 673 -16.67 -50.23 5.94
C LYS A 673 -15.88 -50.80 4.74
N ARG A 674 -15.35 -49.96 3.83
CA ARG A 674 -14.03 -50.26 3.20
C ARG A 674 -13.24 -49.05 2.64
N ARG A 675 -12.24 -48.68 3.43
CA ARG A 675 -11.00 -47.96 3.08
C ARG A 675 -10.29 -48.54 1.84
N ARG A 676 -9.84 -47.70 0.89
CA ARG A 676 -8.61 -47.93 0.09
C ARG A 676 -8.03 -46.63 -0.49
N LYS A 677 -6.74 -46.70 -0.83
CA LYS A 677 -5.81 -45.62 -1.27
C LYS A 677 -5.03 -46.15 -2.49
N PHE A 678 -4.26 -45.29 -3.17
CA PHE A 678 -3.56 -45.45 -4.47
C PHE A 678 -4.46 -45.20 -5.70
N GLY A 679 -3.97 -44.64 -6.82
CA GLY A 679 -2.67 -44.00 -7.06
C GLY A 679 -2.10 -44.19 -8.49
N TYR A 680 -1.75 -43.07 -9.13
CA TYR A 680 -0.81 -42.90 -10.27
C TYR A 680 -1.28 -43.15 -11.74
N LEU A 681 -1.18 -42.06 -12.52
CA LEU A 681 -0.62 -41.89 -13.89
C LEU A 681 -1.39 -42.25 -15.19
N GLU A 682 -1.22 -41.31 -16.12
CA GLU A 682 -1.15 -41.23 -17.61
C GLU A 682 -1.16 -42.55 -18.45
N GLU A 683 -1.37 -42.56 -19.78
CA GLU A 683 -1.31 -41.51 -20.81
C GLU A 683 -2.12 -41.88 -22.09
N ALA A 684 -2.33 -40.86 -22.95
CA ALA A 684 -2.47 -40.90 -24.42
C ALA A 684 -3.33 -41.95 -25.16
N THR A 685 -4.17 -41.44 -26.06
CA THR A 685 -4.24 -41.97 -27.45
C THR A 685 -4.52 -40.83 -28.43
N ASN A 686 -3.63 -40.65 -29.39
CA ASN A 686 -3.83 -39.75 -30.54
C ASN A 686 -4.39 -40.55 -31.72
N LEU A 687 -5.34 -39.97 -32.46
CA LEU A 687 -5.67 -40.41 -33.82
C LEU A 687 -6.05 -39.18 -34.67
N SER A 688 -5.29 -38.95 -35.74
CA SER A 688 -5.47 -37.81 -36.64
C SER A 688 -6.56 -38.05 -37.68
N SER A 689 -7.21 -36.99 -38.14
CA SER A 689 -7.85 -36.98 -39.47
C SER A 689 -7.73 -35.60 -40.11
N ASN A 690 -7.04 -35.56 -41.26
CA ASN A 690 -6.86 -34.35 -42.05
C ASN A 690 -8.16 -33.94 -42.76
N ARG A 691 -8.54 -32.66 -42.63
CA ARG A 691 -9.14 -31.92 -43.76
C ARG A 691 -8.86 -30.42 -43.65
N SER A 692 -8.95 -29.75 -44.80
CA SER A 692 -8.13 -28.58 -45.12
C SER A 692 -8.88 -27.24 -45.19
N ALA A 693 -8.17 -26.19 -44.76
CA ALA A 693 -8.22 -24.79 -45.23
C ALA A 693 -9.53 -23.98 -45.12
N VAL A 694 -9.51 -22.91 -44.33
CA VAL A 694 -9.32 -21.50 -44.78
C VAL A 694 -8.58 -20.73 -43.64
N PRO A 695 -7.60 -19.85 -43.92
CA PRO A 695 -6.95 -19.03 -42.90
C PRO A 695 -7.64 -17.66 -42.75
N ASP A 696 -7.91 -17.24 -41.51
CA ASP A 696 -8.16 -15.83 -41.17
C ASP A 696 -7.08 -15.38 -40.17
N ASP A 697 -6.20 -14.48 -40.60
CA ASP A 697 -5.03 -14.01 -39.84
C ASP A 697 -5.30 -12.62 -39.27
N SER A 698 -5.65 -12.57 -37.98
CA SER A 698 -5.73 -11.32 -37.21
C SER A 698 -5.29 -11.49 -35.76
N GLY A 699 -4.16 -12.16 -35.55
CA GLY A 699 -3.48 -12.14 -34.25
C GLY A 699 -2.97 -10.72 -33.90
N PRO A 700 -3.25 -10.18 -32.70
CA PRO A 700 -2.72 -8.87 -32.30
C PRO A 700 -1.20 -8.97 -32.15
N LYS A 701 -0.47 -8.17 -32.93
CA LYS A 701 1.00 -8.10 -32.87
C LYS A 701 1.44 -7.56 -31.51
N GLU A 702 1.92 -8.44 -30.63
CA GLU A 702 2.54 -8.03 -29.38
C GLU A 702 3.77 -7.15 -29.63
N ASN A 703 3.86 -6.01 -28.93
CA ASN A 703 5.04 -5.17 -28.97
C ASN A 703 6.25 -5.93 -28.44
N LYS A 704 7.23 -6.18 -29.32
CA LYS A 704 8.41 -7.02 -29.08
C LYS A 704 9.22 -6.62 -27.84
N VAL A 705 9.19 -5.33 -27.48
CA VAL A 705 9.77 -4.74 -26.27
C VAL A 705 9.10 -5.28 -24.98
N ARG A 706 7.76 -5.43 -24.96
CA ARG A 706 6.97 -5.91 -23.81
C ARG A 706 7.21 -7.40 -23.55
N SER A 707 7.41 -8.19 -24.61
CA SER A 707 7.83 -9.60 -24.53
C SER A 707 9.25 -9.74 -23.97
N MET A 708 10.21 -8.92 -24.43
CA MET A 708 11.58 -8.91 -23.90
C MET A 708 11.67 -8.47 -22.44
N ALA A 709 10.91 -7.46 -22.02
CA ALA A 709 10.84 -7.05 -20.61
C ALA A 709 10.37 -8.20 -19.70
N SER A 710 9.34 -8.94 -20.15
CA SER A 710 8.79 -10.10 -19.44
C SER A 710 9.80 -11.27 -19.36
N GLN A 711 10.55 -11.52 -20.43
CA GLN A 711 11.60 -12.56 -20.45
C GLN A 711 12.86 -12.21 -19.65
N LEU A 712 13.18 -10.92 -19.48
CA LEU A 712 14.33 -10.49 -18.69
C LEU A 712 14.06 -10.54 -17.18
N LEU A 713 12.87 -10.11 -16.73
CA LEU A 713 12.44 -10.26 -15.33
C LEU A 713 12.51 -11.74 -14.89
N ALA A 714 11.97 -12.65 -15.71
CA ALA A 714 12.00 -14.10 -15.46
C ALA A 714 13.42 -14.71 -15.36
N LYS A 715 14.46 -14.03 -15.87
CA LYS A 715 15.86 -14.50 -15.80
C LYS A 715 16.63 -13.97 -14.59
N PHE A 716 16.23 -12.84 -14.01
CA PHE A 716 16.90 -12.27 -12.82
C PHE A 716 16.36 -12.83 -11.49
N GLU A 717 15.10 -13.23 -11.43
CA GLU A 717 14.45 -13.69 -10.18
C GLU A 717 14.81 -15.14 -9.78
N ASN A 718 15.45 -15.91 -10.67
CA ASN A 718 15.75 -17.33 -10.48
C ASN A 718 17.07 -17.61 -9.71
N LYS A 719 17.26 -17.05 -8.51
CA LYS A 719 18.21 -17.56 -7.50
C LYS A 719 17.75 -17.31 -6.05
N PRO A 720 17.83 -18.31 -5.14
CA PRO A 720 17.49 -18.14 -3.73
C PRO A 720 18.66 -17.52 -2.93
N ASN A 721 18.35 -16.60 -2.01
CA ASN A 721 19.31 -16.08 -1.03
C ASN A 721 19.33 -16.95 0.23
N SER A 722 20.53 -17.29 0.70
CA SER A 722 20.76 -18.15 1.87
C SER A 722 20.72 -17.37 3.20
N THR A 723 20.32 -18.07 4.26
CA THR A 723 20.24 -17.58 5.63
C THR A 723 21.62 -17.49 6.29
N ILE A 724 21.95 -16.34 6.88
CA ILE A 724 23.15 -16.16 7.70
C ILE A 724 22.84 -16.51 9.17
N ARG A 725 23.52 -17.53 9.69
CA ARG A 725 23.47 -17.96 11.09
C ARG A 725 24.66 -17.35 11.85
N ARG A 726 24.43 -16.78 13.04
CA ARG A 726 25.51 -16.32 13.92
C ARG A 726 26.32 -17.48 14.50
N GLN A 727 27.64 -17.32 14.57
CA GLN A 727 28.53 -17.97 15.53
C GLN A 727 29.38 -16.91 16.23
N LEU A 728 29.96 -17.27 17.38
CA LEU A 728 30.57 -16.35 18.35
C LEU A 728 32.11 -16.28 18.22
N LEU A 729 32.65 -15.15 18.72
CA LEU A 729 34.02 -14.78 19.15
C LEU A 729 34.91 -15.95 19.66
N PRO A 730 36.28 -15.82 19.69
CA PRO A 730 36.99 -14.61 20.15
C PRO A 730 38.38 -14.26 19.55
N ASN A 731 38.82 -12.99 19.70
CA ASN A 731 39.98 -12.64 20.57
C ASN A 731 40.35 -11.14 20.58
N TYR A 732 40.95 -10.71 21.69
CA TYR A 732 41.56 -9.39 21.95
C TYR A 732 42.93 -9.24 21.26
N ILE A 733 43.27 -8.03 20.80
CA ILE A 733 44.57 -7.36 21.05
C ILE A 733 44.28 -5.85 21.30
N ASP A 734 45.03 -5.25 22.23
CA ASP A 734 44.90 -3.86 22.73
C ASP A 734 46.13 -3.00 22.30
N MET A 735 46.17 -1.74 22.77
CA MET A 735 47.17 -0.68 22.59
C MET A 735 46.99 0.15 21.31
N ARG A 736 46.74 1.47 21.33
CA ARG A 736 47.19 2.57 22.22
C ARG A 736 48.71 2.75 22.32
N GLU A 737 49.27 3.28 21.24
CA GLU A 737 50.27 4.38 21.17
C GLU A 737 50.35 4.73 19.66
N ILE A 738 50.48 5.97 19.20
CA ILE A 738 51.30 7.09 19.68
C ILE A 738 50.49 8.40 19.67
N LEU A 739 50.49 9.11 20.79
CA LEU A 739 50.29 10.56 20.81
C LEU A 739 51.66 11.22 20.61
N GLN A 740 51.77 12.22 19.71
CA GLN A 740 52.27 13.57 20.04
C GLN A 740 52.48 14.49 18.81
N VAL A 741 51.93 15.72 18.91
CA VAL A 741 52.54 17.01 18.50
C VAL A 741 52.78 17.21 16.97
N ARG A 742 52.05 18.09 16.26
CA ARG A 742 52.06 19.57 16.40
C ARG A 742 50.77 20.24 15.92
N LEU A 743 50.29 21.23 16.70
CA LEU A 743 49.35 22.27 16.25
C LEU A 743 50.11 23.40 15.51
N ARG A 744 49.58 23.86 14.36
CA ARG A 744 49.74 25.22 13.77
C ARG A 744 48.81 25.38 12.55
N PRO A 745 48.53 26.60 12.03
CA PRO A 745 47.15 27.00 11.73
C PRO A 745 46.79 26.98 10.24
N THR A 746 45.49 27.16 9.98
CA THR A 746 44.90 27.36 8.65
C THR A 746 45.34 28.67 7.97
N PRO A 747 45.46 28.72 6.63
CA PRO A 747 45.73 29.96 5.91
C PRO A 747 44.50 30.88 5.82
N ILE A 748 44.76 32.19 5.89
CA ILE A 748 43.77 33.27 5.74
C ILE A 748 43.53 33.56 4.24
N PRO A 749 42.29 33.74 3.77
CA PRO A 749 42.02 34.38 2.48
C PRO A 749 42.04 35.92 2.62
N THR A 750 42.81 36.60 1.78
CA THR A 750 42.91 38.08 1.74
C THR A 750 41.73 38.73 1.01
N PRO A 751 41.21 39.89 1.47
CA PRO A 751 40.06 40.57 0.89
C PRO A 751 40.41 41.55 -0.24
N ARG A 752 39.39 41.97 -1.00
CA ARG A 752 39.40 43.17 -1.87
C ARG A 752 38.04 43.92 -1.77
N PRO A 753 37.99 45.23 -2.07
CA PRO A 753 37.67 46.20 -1.02
C PRO A 753 36.25 46.79 -1.06
N VAL A 754 35.92 47.48 0.05
CA VAL A 754 34.74 48.32 0.26
C VAL A 754 35.16 49.80 0.30
N ILE A 755 34.32 50.68 -0.25
CA ILE A 755 34.17 52.11 0.09
C ILE A 755 32.63 52.34 -0.01
N GLU A 756 31.88 52.41 1.09
CA GLU A 756 31.54 53.62 1.88
C GLU A 756 30.75 54.70 1.09
N SER A 757 29.80 55.48 1.64
CA SER A 757 28.74 55.31 2.68
C SER A 757 28.09 56.69 2.95
N ALA A 758 26.75 56.76 3.16
CA ALA A 758 25.96 57.82 3.86
C ALA A 758 24.53 57.84 3.26
N ILE A 759 23.44 57.46 3.96
CA ILE A 759 22.75 58.12 5.10
C ILE A 759 22.15 59.50 4.76
N THR A 760 20.83 59.57 4.51
CA THR A 760 19.83 60.35 5.28
C THR A 760 18.42 60.24 4.69
N SER A 761 17.41 60.18 5.56
CA SER A 761 15.98 60.46 5.26
C SER A 761 15.64 61.87 5.81
N PRO A 762 14.46 62.50 5.53
CA PRO A 762 13.23 62.14 6.27
C PRO A 762 11.84 62.48 5.63
N LEU A 763 10.75 61.84 6.12
CA LEU A 763 9.35 62.33 6.35
C LEU A 763 8.55 63.02 5.20
N ALA A 764 7.22 63.19 5.20
CA ALA A 764 6.01 62.50 5.71
C ALA A 764 4.75 63.27 5.18
N PHE A 765 3.52 62.79 5.46
CA PHE A 765 2.22 63.51 5.25
C PHE A 765 1.76 63.73 3.77
N LEU A 766 0.49 63.64 3.33
CA LEU A 766 -0.87 63.58 3.94
C LEU A 766 -1.84 62.68 3.12
N ARG A 767 -2.99 62.28 3.69
CA ARG A 767 -4.21 61.84 2.94
C ARG A 767 -5.13 63.06 2.70
N PRO A 768 -6.09 63.03 1.76
CA PRO A 768 -7.44 62.54 2.10
C PRO A 768 -8.14 61.68 1.02
N VAL A 769 -9.32 61.17 1.42
CA VAL A 769 -10.24 60.24 0.75
C VAL A 769 -11.18 60.99 -0.22
N ASP A 770 -11.62 60.35 -1.32
CA ASP A 770 -13.05 60.37 -1.67
C ASP A 770 -13.54 59.10 -2.40
N ARG A 771 -14.86 58.85 -2.36
CA ARG A 771 -15.56 57.65 -2.83
C ARG A 771 -16.56 57.99 -3.96
N SER A 772 -16.56 57.20 -5.04
CA SER A 772 -17.80 56.92 -5.79
C SER A 772 -17.72 55.64 -6.65
N ARG A 773 -18.65 54.72 -6.40
CA ARG A 773 -19.04 53.55 -7.25
C ARG A 773 -19.85 54.04 -8.49
N PRO A 774 -20.16 53.24 -9.54
CA PRO A 774 -20.62 51.84 -9.49
C PRO A 774 -20.03 50.88 -10.56
N LEU A 775 -20.69 49.72 -10.75
CA LEU A 775 -20.16 48.46 -11.31
C LEU A 775 -20.77 48.06 -12.68
N GLN A 776 -19.94 47.41 -13.51
CA GLN A 776 -20.26 46.33 -14.49
C GLN A 776 -21.16 46.66 -15.71
N PRO A 777 -21.25 45.77 -16.75
CA PRO A 777 -20.52 44.51 -17.00
C PRO A 777 -19.68 44.49 -18.31
N VAL A 778 -18.90 43.42 -18.53
CA VAL A 778 -18.23 43.11 -19.81
C VAL A 778 -18.86 41.86 -20.43
N SER A 779 -19.14 41.90 -21.74
CA SER A 779 -19.77 40.83 -22.51
C SER A 779 -18.85 40.25 -23.59
N GLU A 780 -18.73 38.93 -23.56
CA GLU A 780 -18.53 37.94 -24.62
C GLU A 780 -18.15 38.34 -26.08
N GLN A 781 -17.02 37.74 -26.53
CA GLN A 781 -16.93 36.76 -27.63
C GLN A 781 -16.67 37.13 -29.13
N LEU A 782 -15.54 36.56 -29.60
CA LEU A 782 -15.31 35.75 -30.84
C LEU A 782 -14.86 36.37 -32.19
N PHE A 783 -13.75 35.78 -32.66
CA PHE A 783 -13.29 35.45 -34.03
C PHE A 783 -13.36 36.44 -35.21
N CYS A 784 -12.25 36.48 -35.97
CA CYS A 784 -12.26 36.82 -37.39
C CYS A 784 -11.49 35.78 -38.22
N VAL A 785 -12.04 35.40 -39.37
CA VAL A 785 -11.50 34.40 -40.31
C VAL A 785 -10.86 35.09 -41.50
N VAL A 786 -9.61 34.73 -41.84
CA VAL A 786 -8.91 35.29 -43.00
C VAL A 786 -9.31 34.56 -44.29
N LYS A 787 -9.74 35.31 -45.32
CA LYS A 787 -9.85 34.84 -46.72
C LYS A 787 -8.85 35.60 -47.59
N LEU A 788 -8.03 34.85 -48.34
CA LEU A 788 -7.11 35.37 -49.35
C LEU A 788 -7.81 35.64 -50.68
N ARG A 789 -7.55 36.79 -51.32
CA ARG A 789 -7.67 36.97 -52.79
C ARG A 789 -6.62 37.95 -53.33
N HIS A 790 -5.82 37.42 -54.26
CA HIS A 790 -5.28 37.98 -55.51
C HIS A 790 -4.79 39.43 -55.63
N VAL A 791 -3.69 39.54 -56.38
CA VAL A 791 -3.00 40.76 -56.83
C VAL A 791 -3.46 41.11 -58.24
N ASP A 792 -3.53 42.40 -58.57
CA ASP A 792 -3.28 42.89 -59.92
C ASP A 792 -2.35 44.12 -59.88
N HIS A 793 -1.53 44.26 -60.93
CA HIS A 793 -0.56 45.34 -61.07
C HIS A 793 -1.21 46.66 -61.50
N HIS A 794 -0.56 47.80 -61.23
CA HIS A 794 -0.16 48.75 -62.29
C HIS A 794 0.92 49.74 -61.82
N THR A 795 1.66 50.26 -62.80
CA THR A 795 2.86 51.11 -62.70
C THR A 795 2.54 52.61 -62.60
N HIS A 796 3.39 53.40 -61.93
CA HIS A 796 4.11 54.54 -62.56
C HIS A 796 5.14 55.15 -61.58
N ALA A 797 6.20 55.75 -62.14
CA ALA A 797 7.31 56.36 -61.40
C ALA A 797 7.29 57.89 -61.54
N GLN A 798 7.87 58.65 -60.59
CA GLN A 798 8.72 59.83 -60.89
C GLN A 798 9.41 60.51 -59.68
N THR A 799 10.71 60.78 -59.87
CA THR A 799 11.57 61.90 -59.36
C THR A 799 11.78 62.25 -57.87
N VAL A 800 13.04 62.61 -57.56
CA VAL A 800 13.57 63.21 -56.33
C VAL A 800 14.50 64.39 -56.69
N PRO A 801 14.48 65.50 -55.93
CA PRO A 801 15.67 66.35 -55.66
C PRO A 801 15.86 66.66 -54.14
N PRO A 802 16.96 67.34 -53.68
CA PRO A 802 17.68 66.96 -52.43
C PRO A 802 17.55 67.90 -51.20
N PRO A 803 18.18 67.55 -50.03
CA PRO A 803 18.04 68.24 -48.73
C PRO A 803 19.23 69.12 -48.30
N PRO A 804 19.09 69.89 -47.18
CA PRO A 804 20.14 70.05 -46.16
C PRO A 804 19.56 70.00 -44.70
N PRO A 805 20.31 70.19 -43.59
CA PRO A 805 20.94 69.09 -42.85
C PRO A 805 20.63 69.03 -41.32
N ASP A 806 21.36 68.14 -40.62
CA ASP A 806 21.57 68.02 -39.15
C ASP A 806 20.59 67.21 -38.28
N SER A 807 20.87 65.90 -38.14
CA SER A 807 20.80 65.11 -36.86
C SER A 807 21.31 63.66 -37.06
N PRO A 808 21.79 62.96 -36.00
CA PRO A 808 22.49 61.66 -36.12
C PRO A 808 21.57 60.43 -36.26
N PRO A 809 22.07 59.28 -36.78
CA PRO A 809 21.24 58.15 -37.18
C PRO A 809 20.88 57.17 -36.02
N PRO A 810 19.64 56.61 -36.01
CA PRO A 810 19.25 55.49 -35.15
C PRO A 810 19.63 54.11 -35.76
N PRO A 811 19.57 53.00 -34.98
CA PRO A 811 20.08 51.70 -35.42
C PRO A 811 19.29 51.06 -36.56
N ALA A 812 20.00 50.30 -37.40
CA ALA A 812 19.48 49.76 -38.66
C ALA A 812 18.30 48.78 -38.48
N SER A 813 17.13 49.17 -38.98
CA SER A 813 15.99 48.27 -39.20
C SER A 813 16.33 47.24 -40.28
N LEU A 814 16.33 45.94 -39.94
CA LEU A 814 16.46 44.88 -40.95
C LEU A 814 15.33 44.97 -41.97
N THR A 815 15.68 45.03 -43.25
CA THR A 815 14.68 45.09 -44.33
C THR A 815 13.96 43.75 -44.48
N ALA A 816 12.71 43.78 -44.96
CA ALA A 816 11.92 42.56 -45.19
C ALA A 816 12.65 41.53 -46.07
N ALA A 817 13.49 41.98 -47.01
CA ALA A 817 14.35 41.12 -47.83
C ALA A 817 15.37 40.30 -47.01
N GLN A 818 15.97 40.88 -45.96
CA GLN A 818 16.89 40.18 -45.05
C GLN A 818 16.17 39.17 -44.15
N LEU A 819 14.91 39.43 -43.79
CA LEU A 819 14.10 38.50 -43.00
C LEU A 819 13.61 37.33 -43.86
N MET A 820 13.12 37.61 -45.07
CA MET A 820 12.70 36.59 -46.03
C MET A 820 13.87 35.71 -46.50
N SER A 821 15.07 36.26 -46.71
CA SER A 821 16.25 35.44 -47.05
C SER A 821 16.70 34.54 -45.89
N ARG A 822 16.57 34.97 -44.64
CA ARG A 822 16.78 34.08 -43.46
C ARG A 822 15.74 32.97 -43.36
N VAL A 823 14.47 33.26 -43.65
CA VAL A 823 13.39 32.26 -43.69
C VAL A 823 13.60 31.25 -44.83
N LEU A 824 13.91 31.71 -46.04
CA LEU A 824 14.22 30.83 -47.18
C LEU A 824 15.45 29.96 -46.94
N ARG A 825 16.47 30.47 -46.22
CA ARG A 825 17.63 29.65 -45.82
C ARG A 825 17.22 28.54 -44.84
N ARG A 826 16.44 28.87 -43.80
CA ARG A 826 15.90 27.87 -42.85
C ARG A 826 15.00 26.83 -43.54
N LEU A 827 14.19 27.23 -44.51
CA LEU A 827 13.36 26.28 -45.27
C LEU A 827 14.22 25.31 -46.09
N ARG A 828 15.33 25.75 -46.69
CA ARG A 828 16.28 24.85 -47.37
C ARG A 828 17.00 23.92 -46.39
N GLU A 829 17.42 24.42 -45.23
CA GLU A 829 18.01 23.62 -44.15
C GLU A 829 17.04 22.52 -43.68
N VAL A 830 15.76 22.84 -43.51
CA VAL A 830 14.71 21.86 -43.15
C VAL A 830 14.43 20.86 -44.27
N ASP A 831 14.32 21.28 -45.53
CA ASP A 831 14.01 20.38 -46.65
C ASP A 831 15.18 19.43 -46.97
N GLN A 832 16.42 19.89 -46.76
CA GLN A 832 17.61 19.04 -46.76
C GLN A 832 17.57 18.01 -45.62
N HIS A 833 17.25 18.44 -44.40
CA HIS A 833 17.15 17.53 -43.25
C HIS A 833 16.01 16.50 -43.40
N VAL A 834 14.88 16.90 -43.97
CA VAL A 834 13.76 15.99 -44.32
C VAL A 834 14.19 15.01 -45.42
N SER A 835 15.02 15.41 -46.37
CA SER A 835 15.60 14.51 -47.38
C SER A 835 16.59 13.52 -46.77
N GLU A 836 17.44 13.95 -45.83
CA GLU A 836 18.34 13.08 -45.06
C GLU A 836 17.57 12.04 -44.24
N ILE A 837 16.52 12.46 -43.52
CA ILE A 837 15.63 11.55 -42.75
C ILE A 837 14.93 10.55 -43.68
N LYS A 838 14.46 10.98 -44.86
CA LYS A 838 13.86 10.09 -45.87
C LYS A 838 14.89 9.08 -46.40
N ALA A 839 16.10 9.52 -46.73
CA ALA A 839 17.18 8.64 -47.20
C ALA A 839 17.59 7.62 -46.13
N HIS A 840 17.75 8.04 -44.87
CA HIS A 840 18.06 7.16 -43.75
C HIS A 840 16.91 6.16 -43.48
N THR A 841 15.65 6.60 -43.57
CA THR A 841 14.48 5.73 -43.45
C THR A 841 14.39 4.71 -44.58
N GLN A 842 14.77 5.10 -45.80
CA GLN A 842 14.78 4.20 -46.96
C GLN A 842 15.91 3.16 -46.87
N GLN A 843 17.13 3.58 -46.53
CA GLN A 843 18.24 2.65 -46.23
C GLN A 843 17.90 1.69 -45.09
N THR A 844 17.22 2.16 -44.05
CA THR A 844 16.74 1.32 -42.94
C THR A 844 15.72 0.28 -43.43
N ARG A 845 14.77 0.66 -44.29
CA ARG A 845 13.79 -0.27 -44.89
C ARG A 845 14.48 -1.31 -45.79
N GLU A 846 15.43 -0.89 -46.62
CA GLU A 846 16.24 -1.77 -47.49
C GLU A 846 17.19 -2.68 -46.69
N PHE A 847 17.64 -2.26 -45.51
CA PHE A 847 18.35 -3.13 -44.58
C PHE A 847 17.41 -4.18 -43.98
N HIS A 848 16.18 -3.81 -43.60
CA HIS A 848 15.24 -4.73 -42.98
C HIS A 848 14.66 -5.80 -43.92
N THR A 849 14.55 -5.54 -45.23
CA THR A 849 14.07 -6.53 -46.23
C THR A 849 15.08 -7.61 -46.58
N LYS A 850 16.38 -7.41 -46.31
CA LYS A 850 17.45 -8.39 -46.57
C LYS A 850 17.37 -9.62 -45.65
N SER A 851 17.81 -10.78 -46.13
CA SER A 851 17.90 -12.01 -45.33
C SER A 851 18.94 -11.88 -44.20
N ILE A 852 18.87 -12.79 -43.22
CA ILE A 852 19.80 -12.79 -42.07
C ILE A 852 21.26 -12.93 -42.53
N LYS A 853 21.51 -13.70 -43.59
CA LYS A 853 22.85 -13.93 -44.14
C LYS A 853 23.41 -12.68 -44.84
N GLU A 854 22.56 -11.96 -45.58
CA GLU A 854 22.92 -10.68 -46.24
C GLU A 854 23.13 -9.55 -45.23
N LYS A 855 22.33 -9.50 -44.15
CA LYS A 855 22.52 -8.55 -43.05
C LYS A 855 23.88 -8.70 -42.38
N ALA A 856 24.35 -9.93 -42.16
CA ALA A 856 25.68 -10.18 -41.62
C ALA A 856 26.80 -9.69 -42.55
N VAL A 857 26.69 -9.91 -43.86
CA VAL A 857 27.65 -9.42 -44.87
C VAL A 857 27.64 -7.89 -44.93
N HIS A 858 26.46 -7.27 -44.93
CA HIS A 858 26.31 -5.82 -44.96
C HIS A 858 26.94 -5.15 -43.73
N LEU A 859 26.76 -5.72 -42.54
CA LEU A 859 27.42 -5.26 -41.31
C LEU A 859 28.94 -5.47 -41.36
N THR A 860 29.42 -6.59 -41.91
CA THR A 860 30.87 -6.88 -42.02
C THR A 860 31.57 -5.86 -42.94
N GLY A 861 30.90 -5.41 -44.01
CA GLY A 861 31.41 -4.37 -44.90
C GLY A 861 31.50 -2.98 -44.26
N MET A 862 30.60 -2.62 -43.33
CA MET A 862 30.63 -1.32 -42.64
C MET A 862 31.75 -1.18 -41.60
N PHE A 863 32.27 -2.28 -41.07
CA PHE A 863 33.33 -2.26 -40.04
C PHE A 863 34.73 -2.60 -40.59
N SER A 864 34.92 -2.58 -41.91
CA SER A 864 36.16 -2.99 -42.57
C SER A 864 36.79 -1.87 -43.42
N SER A 865 37.12 -0.72 -42.81
CA SER A 865 38.07 0.24 -43.41
C SER A 865 38.87 1.06 -42.38
N GLU A 866 40.18 0.86 -42.43
CA GLU A 866 41.30 1.76 -42.10
C GLU A 866 41.47 2.39 -40.69
N THR A 867 42.61 2.05 -40.09
CA THR A 867 43.21 2.72 -38.92
C THR A 867 44.32 3.68 -39.37
N PRO A 868 44.36 4.94 -38.89
CA PRO A 868 45.55 5.78 -38.92
C PRO A 868 46.38 5.68 -37.63
N ALA A 869 47.66 6.06 -37.73
CA ALA A 869 48.68 5.79 -36.71
C ALA A 869 48.73 6.77 -35.52
N ALA A 870 49.52 6.39 -34.50
CA ALA A 870 49.61 7.03 -33.19
C ALA A 870 50.39 8.37 -33.15
N GLN A 871 50.03 9.25 -32.20
CA GLN A 871 50.94 10.23 -31.58
C GLN A 871 50.59 10.50 -30.09
N LYS A 872 51.48 11.20 -29.36
CA LYS A 872 51.67 11.06 -27.90
C LYS A 872 51.18 12.27 -27.06
N GLY A 873 50.83 12.00 -25.81
CA GLY A 873 50.76 12.98 -24.69
C GLY A 873 49.35 13.15 -24.09
N GLY A 874 49.14 13.21 -22.77
CA GLY A 874 50.07 13.06 -21.64
C GLY A 874 49.35 13.03 -20.26
N VAL A 875 50.12 12.75 -19.20
CA VAL A 875 49.78 12.83 -17.76
C VAL A 875 48.59 11.98 -17.25
N ARG A 876 48.93 10.82 -16.69
CA ARG A 876 48.03 9.87 -16.00
C ARG A 876 47.97 10.20 -14.50
N ARG A 877 46.79 10.55 -13.96
CA ARG A 877 46.53 10.44 -12.50
C ARG A 877 46.13 9.00 -12.17
N THR A 878 46.85 8.37 -11.26
CA THR A 878 46.70 6.95 -10.91
C THR A 878 45.64 6.73 -9.83
N ILE A 879 44.64 5.91 -10.16
CA ILE A 879 43.71 5.29 -9.20
C ILE A 879 44.26 3.89 -8.87
N PRO A 880 44.20 3.39 -7.61
CA PRO A 880 44.85 2.13 -7.21
C PRO A 880 44.38 0.90 -8.01
N GLN A 881 45.33 0.05 -8.42
CA GLN A 881 45.06 -1.18 -9.18
C GLN A 881 45.16 -2.44 -8.31
N SER A 882 44.08 -2.79 -7.59
CA SER A 882 43.83 -4.12 -7.00
C SER A 882 42.40 -4.16 -6.45
N ALA A 883 41.56 -5.16 -6.66
CA ALA A 883 41.73 -6.43 -7.39
C ALA A 883 40.38 -6.97 -7.90
N ASP A 884 40.20 -7.07 -9.22
CA ASP A 884 39.07 -7.78 -9.86
C ASP A 884 39.60 -8.59 -11.07
N ARG A 885 40.55 -9.50 -10.80
CA ARG A 885 41.10 -10.45 -11.77
C ARG A 885 40.85 -11.89 -11.31
N CYS A 886 40.59 -12.77 -12.26
CA CYS A 886 40.37 -14.19 -12.02
C CYS A 886 41.67 -14.84 -11.59
N ARG A 887 41.71 -15.53 -10.44
CA ARG A 887 42.93 -16.25 -10.01
C ARG A 887 43.33 -17.36 -10.98
N ALA A 888 42.38 -17.96 -11.69
CA ALA A 888 42.61 -19.11 -12.57
C ALA A 888 42.94 -18.76 -14.04
N CYS A 889 42.60 -17.55 -14.52
CA CYS A 889 42.91 -17.14 -15.91
C CYS A 889 43.50 -15.72 -16.04
N GLU A 890 43.70 -15.04 -14.92
CA GLU A 890 44.30 -13.70 -14.75
C GLU A 890 43.63 -12.53 -15.49
N ARG A 891 42.59 -12.80 -16.27
CA ARG A 891 41.74 -11.80 -16.95
C ARG A 891 40.82 -11.11 -15.94
N ARG A 892 40.35 -9.91 -16.29
CA ARG A 892 39.40 -9.14 -15.49
C ARG A 892 38.08 -9.91 -15.30
N VAL A 893 37.53 -9.88 -14.10
CA VAL A 893 36.22 -10.49 -13.78
C VAL A 893 35.24 -9.38 -13.49
N TYR A 894 34.15 -9.32 -14.23
CA TYR A 894 33.07 -8.37 -13.96
C TYR A 894 32.10 -8.94 -12.92
N LEU A 895 31.42 -8.07 -12.17
CA LEU A 895 30.62 -8.44 -10.99
C LEU A 895 29.59 -9.56 -11.24
N VAL A 896 29.02 -9.61 -12.46
CA VAL A 896 28.01 -10.59 -12.90
C VAL A 896 28.58 -12.01 -13.07
N GLU A 897 29.85 -12.10 -13.47
CA GLU A 897 30.57 -13.36 -13.75
C GLU A 897 31.37 -13.85 -12.53
N ARG A 898 31.47 -13.03 -11.49
CA ARG A 898 32.35 -13.22 -10.33
C ARG A 898 31.83 -14.30 -9.38
N VAL A 899 32.70 -15.26 -9.10
CA VAL A 899 32.62 -16.18 -7.95
C VAL A 899 33.71 -15.76 -6.96
N SER A 900 33.38 -15.68 -5.68
CA SER A 900 34.33 -15.38 -4.60
C SER A 900 34.47 -16.58 -3.70
N ALA A 901 35.70 -17.05 -3.48
CA ALA A 901 36.03 -18.22 -2.66
C ALA A 901 37.41 -17.99 -2.00
N GLU A 902 37.54 -18.27 -0.70
CA GLU A 902 38.77 -18.03 0.10
C GLU A 902 39.41 -16.63 -0.10
N GLY A 903 38.58 -15.59 -0.22
CA GLY A 903 39.03 -14.21 -0.46
C GLY A 903 39.53 -13.91 -1.88
N LEU A 904 39.48 -14.88 -2.80
CA LEU A 904 39.93 -14.78 -4.19
C LEU A 904 38.73 -14.77 -5.16
N PHE A 905 38.94 -14.20 -6.36
CA PHE A 905 37.92 -14.08 -7.40
C PHE A 905 38.18 -15.01 -8.58
N PHE A 906 37.11 -15.58 -9.13
CA PHE A 906 37.12 -16.46 -10.30
C PHE A 906 35.96 -16.12 -11.25
N HIS A 907 36.10 -16.36 -12.55
CA HIS A 907 34.92 -16.48 -13.43
C HIS A 907 34.15 -17.76 -13.08
N ARG A 908 32.82 -17.77 -13.23
CA ARG A 908 31.99 -18.97 -13.07
C ARG A 908 32.49 -20.18 -13.87
N GLU A 909 32.99 -19.96 -15.08
CA GLU A 909 33.50 -21.03 -15.94
C GLU A 909 34.90 -21.52 -15.52
N CYS A 910 35.67 -20.71 -14.79
CA CYS A 910 36.99 -21.07 -14.28
C CYS A 910 36.93 -21.71 -12.88
N PHE A 911 35.78 -21.70 -12.21
CA PHE A 911 35.60 -22.31 -10.89
C PHE A 911 35.40 -23.83 -11.01
N ARG A 912 36.48 -24.56 -11.25
CA ARG A 912 36.50 -25.99 -11.57
C ARG A 912 37.46 -26.78 -10.70
N CYS A 913 37.19 -28.08 -10.53
CA CYS A 913 38.09 -29.01 -9.87
C CYS A 913 39.40 -29.19 -10.67
N SER A 914 40.56 -29.07 -10.04
CA SER A 914 41.86 -29.27 -10.69
C SER A 914 42.10 -30.72 -11.13
N SER A 915 41.44 -31.71 -10.52
CA SER A 915 41.63 -33.14 -10.84
C SER A 915 40.69 -33.67 -11.93
N CYS A 916 39.46 -33.14 -12.03
CA CYS A 916 38.44 -33.66 -12.97
C CYS A 916 37.73 -32.58 -13.81
N HIS A 917 38.12 -31.32 -13.67
CA HIS A 917 37.61 -30.15 -14.44
C HIS A 917 36.08 -29.94 -14.42
N SER A 918 35.37 -30.64 -13.54
CA SER A 918 33.96 -30.42 -13.24
C SER A 918 33.76 -29.03 -12.61
N THR A 919 32.67 -28.36 -12.97
CA THR A 919 32.33 -27.03 -12.43
C THR A 919 31.88 -27.17 -10.99
N LEU A 920 32.57 -26.48 -10.09
CA LEU A 920 32.32 -26.53 -8.65
C LEU A 920 31.15 -25.63 -8.27
N ARG A 921 30.51 -25.92 -7.14
CA ARG A 921 29.46 -25.08 -6.56
C ARG A 921 29.97 -24.46 -5.27
N LEU A 922 29.59 -23.20 -5.01
CA LEU A 922 29.83 -22.54 -3.72
C LEU A 922 29.23 -23.39 -2.59
N GLY A 923 30.05 -23.73 -1.59
CA GLY A 923 29.69 -24.65 -0.51
C GLY A 923 29.94 -26.14 -0.79
N ALA A 924 30.40 -26.52 -1.98
CA ALA A 924 30.74 -27.90 -2.35
C ALA A 924 32.09 -27.98 -3.11
N TYR A 925 33.10 -27.34 -2.53
CA TYR A 925 34.51 -27.40 -2.96
C TYR A 925 35.41 -27.48 -1.73
N ALA A 926 36.66 -27.88 -1.95
CA ALA A 926 37.76 -27.69 -1.02
C ALA A 926 38.88 -26.90 -1.73
N PHE A 927 39.60 -26.08 -0.99
CA PHE A 927 40.70 -25.27 -1.51
C PHE A 927 42.00 -25.70 -0.83
N ASP A 928 43.04 -25.91 -1.63
CA ASP A 928 44.40 -26.14 -1.15
C ASP A 928 45.12 -24.78 -1.04
N PRO A 929 45.43 -24.29 0.18
CA PRO A 929 46.08 -22.99 0.35
C PRO A 929 47.53 -22.96 -0.14
N GLU A 930 48.22 -24.10 -0.14
CA GLU A 930 49.64 -24.19 -0.50
C GLU A 930 49.83 -24.10 -2.02
N GLN A 931 48.92 -24.71 -2.79
CA GLN A 931 48.97 -24.71 -4.25
C GLN A 931 47.99 -23.70 -4.90
N GLY A 932 47.08 -23.12 -4.12
CA GLY A 932 46.06 -22.19 -4.60
C GLY A 932 45.02 -22.83 -5.54
N GLN A 933 44.82 -24.15 -5.44
CA GLN A 933 43.99 -24.95 -6.33
C GLN A 933 42.67 -25.37 -5.70
N LEU A 934 41.64 -25.53 -6.53
CA LEU A 934 40.29 -25.93 -6.13
C LEU A 934 40.03 -27.40 -6.45
N TYR A 935 39.39 -28.13 -5.54
CA TYR A 935 39.02 -29.53 -5.69
C TYR A 935 37.54 -29.75 -5.36
N CYS A 936 36.91 -30.77 -5.96
CA CYS A 936 35.65 -31.28 -5.41
C CYS A 936 35.94 -32.19 -4.21
N GLN A 937 34.98 -32.32 -3.30
CA GLN A 937 35.13 -33.09 -2.04
C GLN A 937 35.75 -34.47 -2.28
N LEU A 938 35.23 -35.25 -3.24
CA LEU A 938 35.77 -36.58 -3.58
C LEU A 938 37.26 -36.58 -3.93
N HIS A 939 37.76 -35.60 -4.70
CA HIS A 939 39.19 -35.55 -5.08
C HIS A 939 40.06 -34.91 -3.99
N PHE A 940 39.48 -34.14 -3.07
CA PHE A 940 40.18 -33.65 -1.89
C PHE A 940 40.34 -34.77 -0.86
N ASP A 941 39.28 -35.53 -0.60
CA ASP A 941 39.28 -36.69 0.31
C ASP A 941 40.25 -37.78 -0.18
N GLN A 942 40.29 -38.05 -1.49
CA GLN A 942 41.26 -38.95 -2.11
C GLN A 942 42.71 -38.47 -2.00
N ARG A 943 42.94 -37.15 -1.93
CA ARG A 943 44.29 -36.56 -1.79
C ARG A 943 44.73 -36.48 -0.33
N SER A 944 43.80 -36.28 0.60
CA SER A 944 44.07 -36.28 2.05
C SER A 944 44.30 -37.69 2.62
N ASN A 945 43.57 -38.71 2.16
CA ASN A 945 43.73 -40.10 2.59
C ASN A 945 44.86 -40.85 1.86
N GLY A 946 45.91 -40.13 1.48
CA GLY A 946 47.01 -40.56 0.61
C GLY A 946 48.01 -41.58 1.18
N THR A 947 47.77 -42.19 2.34
CA THR A 947 48.57 -43.31 2.86
C THR A 947 47.71 -44.38 3.56
N HIS A 948 46.82 -45.06 2.81
CA HIS A 948 46.60 -46.52 2.85
C HIS A 948 45.30 -46.91 2.11
N LEU A 949 45.40 -47.16 0.79
CA LEU A 949 45.08 -48.48 0.21
C LEU A 949 45.49 -48.51 -1.27
N ARG A 950 46.09 -49.61 -1.71
CA ARG A 950 46.56 -49.84 -3.07
C ARG A 950 45.65 -50.87 -3.74
N ARG A 951 45.54 -50.80 -5.08
CA ARG A 951 44.87 -51.75 -6.01
C ARG A 951 43.34 -51.56 -6.13
N THR A 952 42.72 -51.64 -7.32
CA THR A 952 43.25 -51.75 -8.71
C THR A 952 42.13 -51.38 -9.68
N PHE A 953 42.37 -50.47 -10.63
CA PHE A 953 41.67 -50.47 -11.91
C PHE A 953 42.61 -49.98 -13.02
N SER A 954 42.72 -50.80 -14.07
CA SER A 954 43.58 -50.54 -15.23
C SER A 954 42.82 -49.77 -16.31
N HIS A 955 43.56 -49.00 -17.12
CA HIS A 955 43.19 -48.40 -18.40
C HIS A 955 42.23 -49.28 -19.27
N ARG A 956 41.36 -48.72 -20.13
CA ARG A 956 41.70 -47.79 -21.24
C ARG A 956 40.57 -46.85 -21.72
N SER A 957 41.05 -45.66 -22.11
CA SER A 957 40.60 -44.66 -23.10
C SER A 957 39.48 -44.94 -24.12
N ASN A 958 38.63 -43.92 -24.30
CA ASN A 958 38.08 -43.33 -25.54
C ASN A 958 37.99 -44.15 -26.85
N GLY A 959 36.81 -44.13 -27.49
CA GLY A 959 36.67 -44.50 -28.91
C GLY A 959 35.23 -44.43 -29.45
N THR A 960 34.92 -43.34 -30.16
CA THR A 960 33.76 -43.09 -31.04
C THR A 960 33.23 -44.26 -31.90
N GLY A 961 31.91 -44.34 -32.13
CA GLY A 961 31.37 -44.95 -33.37
C GLY A 961 30.00 -45.63 -33.30
N SER A 962 29.01 -45.06 -34.02
CA SER A 962 27.88 -45.69 -34.73
C SER A 962 27.26 -47.04 -34.27
N GLY A 963 25.93 -47.02 -34.11
CA GLY A 963 25.05 -47.81 -35.00
C GLY A 963 24.63 -49.23 -34.62
N LEU A 964 23.37 -49.35 -34.18
CA LEU A 964 22.40 -50.42 -34.46
C LEU A 964 22.76 -51.92 -34.21
N VAL A 965 21.96 -52.51 -33.30
CA VAL A 965 21.30 -53.82 -33.42
C VAL A 965 22.19 -55.06 -33.63
N GLU A 966 22.28 -55.90 -32.60
CA GLU A 966 21.66 -57.23 -32.69
C GLU A 966 21.25 -57.80 -31.32
N LYS A 967 20.30 -58.75 -31.36
CA LYS A 967 19.72 -59.43 -30.20
C LYS A 967 20.45 -60.75 -29.92
N SER A 968 20.07 -61.34 -28.78
CA SER A 968 19.91 -62.78 -28.51
C SER A 968 21.11 -63.47 -27.84
N VAL A 969 20.95 -64.58 -27.10
CA VAL A 969 19.83 -65.55 -27.02
C VAL A 969 19.71 -66.13 -25.57
N LEU A 970 18.65 -66.90 -25.31
CA LEU A 970 18.48 -67.94 -24.27
C LEU A 970 18.10 -67.50 -22.83
N GLN A 971 17.15 -68.14 -22.13
CA GLN A 971 16.09 -69.07 -22.57
C GLN A 971 14.96 -69.12 -21.50
N GLU A 972 13.76 -69.53 -21.89
CA GLU A 972 12.64 -69.80 -20.97
C GLU A 972 12.90 -71.00 -20.04
N GLN A 973 12.23 -71.03 -18.87
CA GLN A 973 11.39 -72.18 -18.50
C GLN A 973 10.46 -71.89 -17.31
N THR A 974 9.18 -72.20 -17.49
CA THR A 974 8.12 -72.16 -16.46
C THR A 974 7.94 -73.51 -15.77
N ARG A 975 7.67 -73.55 -14.45
CA ARG A 975 6.83 -74.59 -13.82
C ARG A 975 6.36 -74.20 -12.41
N THR A 976 5.22 -74.77 -12.00
CA THR A 976 4.48 -74.47 -10.75
C THR A 976 4.64 -75.61 -9.71
N PRO A 977 3.76 -75.85 -8.71
CA PRO A 977 4.13 -75.84 -7.28
C PRO A 977 4.11 -77.23 -6.60
N MET A 978 4.49 -77.30 -5.31
CA MET A 978 4.26 -78.47 -4.44
C MET A 978 3.91 -78.10 -2.98
N VAL A 979 3.45 -79.11 -2.22
CA VAL A 979 2.69 -79.05 -0.95
C VAL A 979 3.34 -79.93 0.14
N ALA A 980 2.91 -79.77 1.41
CA ALA A 980 3.04 -80.68 2.58
C ALA A 980 4.18 -80.35 3.60
N GLN A 981 4.12 -80.65 4.92
CA GLN A 981 3.03 -80.99 5.89
C GLN A 981 3.59 -80.93 7.36
N SER A 982 2.71 -81.00 8.39
CA SER A 982 2.98 -81.44 9.81
C SER A 982 3.82 -80.46 10.70
N SER A 983 3.45 -80.00 11.92
CA SER A 983 3.06 -80.59 13.24
C SER A 983 4.22 -80.57 14.27
N SER A 984 4.08 -80.40 15.59
CA SER A 984 3.03 -79.89 16.52
C SER A 984 3.57 -79.94 17.98
N SER A 985 3.17 -79.05 18.91
CA SER A 985 3.34 -79.20 20.40
C SER A 985 2.68 -78.10 21.24
N VAL A 986 2.52 -78.34 22.56
CA VAL A 986 1.57 -77.71 23.51
C VAL A 986 2.30 -77.02 24.69
N CYS A 987 1.70 -75.98 25.30
CA CYS A 987 1.67 -75.72 26.76
C CYS A 987 0.63 -74.64 27.16
N HIS A 988 -0.01 -74.83 28.33
CA HIS A 988 -1.06 -73.97 28.94
C HIS A 988 -0.49 -72.94 29.93
N PHE A 989 -1.33 -72.00 30.44
CA PHE A 989 -1.75 -71.93 31.87
C PHE A 989 -2.75 -70.74 32.13
N LEU A 990 -3.93 -71.06 32.70
CA LEU A 990 -4.95 -70.25 33.46
C LEU A 990 -5.53 -68.96 32.82
N GLU A 991 -6.85 -68.78 32.65
CA GLU A 991 -8.00 -68.73 33.61
C GLU A 991 -8.00 -67.43 34.46
N ASP A 992 -9.08 -66.65 34.55
CA ASP A 992 -10.38 -67.06 35.11
C ASP A 992 -11.57 -66.09 34.84
N SER A 993 -12.79 -66.63 35.02
CA SER A 993 -14.02 -66.00 35.56
C SER A 993 -14.91 -65.01 34.79
N VAL A 994 -16.21 -65.23 35.05
CA VAL A 994 -17.45 -64.86 34.33
C VAL A 994 -18.16 -63.68 35.08
N PRO A 995 -19.52 -63.50 35.07
CA PRO A 995 -20.25 -62.32 34.56
C PRO A 995 -20.76 -61.33 35.64
N ASP A 996 -21.52 -60.30 35.28
CA ASP A 996 -22.97 -60.17 35.61
C ASP A 996 -23.58 -58.78 35.27
N GLU A 997 -24.90 -58.69 35.45
CA GLU A 997 -25.84 -57.63 35.05
C GLU A 997 -25.83 -56.37 35.96
N ASP A 998 -26.02 -55.18 35.37
CA ASP A 998 -27.08 -54.17 35.71
C ASP A 998 -26.98 -52.91 34.82
#